data_AF-A0A3D9ZR65-F1
#
_entry.id   AF-A0A3D9ZR65-F1
#
_cell.length_a   1.000
_cell.length_b   1.000
_cell.length_c   1.000
_cell.angle_alpha   90.00
_cell.angle_beta   90.00
_cell.angle_gamma   90.00
#
_symmetry.space_group_name_H-M   'P 1'
#
loop_
_entity.id
_entity.type
_entity.pdbx_description
1 polymer ?
#
loop_
_entity_poly.entity_id
_entity_poly.type
_entity_poly.pdbx_seq_one_letter_code
_entity_poly.pdbx_strand_id
1 'polypeptide(L)'
;MDYRKLAESLDLPAKVRLLTGASVFTLAPEPAVGLGEVRMSDGPTGVRGLTFAGGPVVALLPNATLLASAWSADTAYEVGRLLAEEAMAQGIHVVLGPTINLHRSPLGGRLFEAYSEDPLLTGKLAAAYVRGMQDSGVGACLKHLIANESETDRTTVDSVVDEATLRELYLLPFEIAVAEADAWSVMAAYNDVNGVPATEQDHVVNGILKGEWAYPGLVVSDWFATKSAAPAANGGLDLVMPGPDGPWGDALVAAVEAGEVTSSVVDDHVARLLRLADRVGALGSLRTRPAALPAPDSPARREQLTRLAAAGMTVLTNRDEVLPLAGDARVALIGRHAVETICMGGGSAQVNPPYQVSVADALTGATVTDGVEVRSRPVPARAGFLPDLRFTIRGADGAVLDERVASGSSIVAGFDDGLAGQIATISVQARFAVGGEIEVGAIGAGSWRLRVGALDVAYDLVVPPGGFGVEVLAPPVATSRVPVVAGDLLEGVVTLDPSGPMGSVGRFGIVARPAPRDPDEVIADAVAAAAAADVAVVVVGLTEEQETEAVDKHTLRLPGRQDDLVFAVAGAAARTVVVVNAATPVLMPWREQVDAILWAGLPGQEGGHAVAAALTGAIEPAGRLVTTFPAADGASPAWSVTPVDGKLPYTEGTFIGYRGHHAGRAPAPAFWFGHGLGYATWSYSDARWSHPSVSVTVTNTGTRPSREVVQVYFAPSEPDQPVRLVGWAAAEAAPGESVPVTVDCDTRLWRRWDGAGWATLTGGTLLVARGLGDIRATLPLTP
;
A
#
# COMPACT_ATOMS: atom_id res chain seq x y z
N MET A 1 -29.84 17.97 10.53
CA MET A 1 -30.35 17.10 11.61
C MET A 1 -29.56 17.42 12.88
N ASP A 2 -30.16 17.36 14.08
CA ASP A 2 -29.43 17.58 15.34
C ASP A 2 -28.97 16.23 15.89
N TYR A 3 -27.73 15.83 15.57
CA TYR A 3 -27.20 14.52 15.93
C TYR A 3 -27.00 14.37 17.44
N ARG A 4 -26.71 15.46 18.15
CA ARG A 4 -26.52 15.42 19.61
C ARG A 4 -27.83 15.12 20.31
N LYS A 5 -28.91 15.77 19.88
CA LYS A 5 -30.26 15.47 20.40
C LYS A 5 -30.71 14.03 20.12
N LEU A 6 -30.32 13.46 18.97
CA LEU A 6 -30.57 12.05 18.66
C LEU A 6 -29.71 11.11 19.51
N ALA A 7 -28.44 11.45 19.77
CA ALA A 7 -27.62 10.69 20.71
C ALA A 7 -28.25 10.70 22.10
N GLU A 8 -28.63 11.88 22.61
CA GLU A 8 -29.22 12.08 23.94
C GLU A 8 -30.56 11.33 24.15
N SER A 9 -31.26 10.92 23.08
CA SER A 9 -32.50 10.13 23.20
C SER A 9 -32.28 8.63 23.44
N LEU A 10 -31.05 8.14 23.28
CA LEU A 10 -30.66 6.76 23.54
C LEU A 10 -30.24 6.57 25.00
N ASP A 11 -30.44 5.37 25.55
CA ASP A 11 -29.86 5.01 26.83
C ASP A 11 -28.35 4.71 26.71
N LEU A 12 -27.64 4.75 27.84
CA LEU A 12 -26.19 4.60 27.87
C LEU A 12 -25.71 3.25 27.29
N PRO A 13 -26.31 2.09 27.61
CA PRO A 13 -25.93 0.82 26.99
C PRO A 13 -26.13 0.80 25.47
N ALA A 14 -27.22 1.37 24.94
CA ALA A 14 -27.42 1.47 23.49
C ALA A 14 -26.37 2.36 22.84
N LYS A 15 -26.02 3.51 23.45
CA LYS A 15 -24.93 4.37 22.97
C LYS A 15 -23.62 3.60 22.87
N VAL A 16 -23.19 2.96 23.96
CA VAL A 16 -21.91 2.22 24.00
C VAL A 16 -21.89 1.07 22.99
N ARG A 17 -23.02 0.36 22.82
CA ARG A 17 -23.15 -0.69 21.79
C ARG A 17 -22.94 -0.16 20.38
N LEU A 18 -23.42 1.05 20.06
CA LEU A 18 -23.21 1.66 18.74
C LEU A 18 -21.76 2.08 18.48
N LEU A 19 -20.98 2.31 19.53
CA LEU A 19 -19.58 2.71 19.43
C LEU A 19 -18.59 1.52 19.46
N THR A 20 -19.10 0.30 19.34
CA THR A 20 -18.31 -0.91 19.10
C THR A 20 -18.83 -1.55 17.82
N GLY A 21 -17.95 -2.12 17.00
CA GLY A 21 -18.35 -2.84 15.79
C GLY A 21 -19.44 -3.89 16.11
N ALA A 22 -20.40 -4.09 15.20
CA ALA A 22 -21.36 -5.18 15.31
C ALA A 22 -20.78 -6.51 14.81
N SER A 23 -19.79 -6.42 13.92
CA SER A 23 -19.01 -7.53 13.39
C SER A 23 -17.60 -7.04 13.08
N VAL A 24 -16.82 -7.85 12.36
CA VAL A 24 -15.48 -7.46 11.90
C VAL A 24 -15.51 -6.17 11.06
N PHE A 25 -16.55 -5.94 10.27
CA PHE A 25 -16.59 -4.85 9.27
C PHE A 25 -17.92 -4.07 9.23
N THR A 26 -18.82 -4.27 10.20
CA THR A 26 -20.13 -3.58 10.22
C THR A 26 -20.42 -2.91 11.55
N LEU A 27 -21.24 -1.86 11.51
CA LEU A 27 -21.80 -1.18 12.68
C LEU A 27 -23.28 -1.52 12.85
N ALA A 28 -23.75 -1.57 14.09
CA ALA A 28 -25.11 -1.95 14.40
C ALA A 28 -26.13 -0.89 13.92
N PRO A 29 -27.29 -1.30 13.35
CA PRO A 29 -28.41 -0.39 13.16
C PRO A 29 -29.04 0.00 14.51
N GLU A 30 -29.73 1.14 14.54
CA GLU A 30 -30.59 1.57 15.66
C GLU A 30 -31.89 2.21 15.12
N PRO A 31 -32.97 1.41 14.99
CA PRO A 31 -34.24 1.89 14.49
C PRO A 31 -34.84 3.05 15.30
N ALA A 32 -34.53 3.18 16.60
CA ALA A 32 -35.06 4.25 17.44
C ALA A 32 -34.65 5.65 16.98
N VAL A 33 -33.49 5.77 16.32
CA VAL A 33 -32.99 7.02 15.71
C VAL A 33 -32.94 6.95 14.18
N GLY A 34 -33.48 5.89 13.58
CA GLY A 34 -33.48 5.67 12.13
C GLY A 34 -32.11 5.33 11.55
N LEU A 35 -31.16 4.83 12.36
CA LEU A 35 -29.84 4.41 11.93
C LEU A 35 -29.91 3.03 11.28
N GLY A 36 -29.47 2.94 10.03
CA GLY A 36 -29.23 1.69 9.32
C GLY A 36 -27.84 1.11 9.60
N GLU A 37 -27.59 -0.10 9.09
CA GLU A 37 -26.26 -0.72 9.17
C GLU A 37 -25.25 0.09 8.34
N VAL A 38 -24.10 0.40 8.94
CA VAL A 38 -22.94 0.97 8.24
C VAL A 38 -21.94 -0.14 8.00
N ARG A 39 -21.35 -0.18 6.80
CA ARG A 39 -20.43 -1.22 6.36
C ARG A 39 -19.10 -0.59 5.97
N MET A 40 -18.02 -1.10 6.53
CA MET A 40 -16.66 -0.67 6.25
C MET A 40 -15.94 -1.78 5.51
N SER A 41 -14.96 -1.45 4.69
CA SER A 41 -14.09 -2.44 4.05
C SER A 41 -12.73 -1.83 3.86
N ASP A 42 -11.70 -2.65 3.97
CA ASP A 42 -10.39 -2.24 3.50
C ASP A 42 -10.42 -1.82 2.03
N GLY A 43 -9.58 -0.83 1.79
CA GLY A 43 -8.71 -0.77 0.63
C GLY A 43 -7.26 -0.60 1.10
N PRO A 44 -6.32 -0.13 0.27
CA PRO A 44 -6.55 0.97 -0.67
C PRO A 44 -6.41 0.63 -2.16
N THR A 45 -5.98 -0.59 -2.52
CA THR A 45 -5.72 -1.00 -3.92
C THR A 45 -6.90 -1.75 -4.57
N GLY A 46 -8.08 -1.62 -3.97
CA GLY A 46 -9.33 -2.29 -4.32
C GLY A 46 -10.21 -2.34 -3.08
N VAL A 47 -11.52 -2.61 -3.20
CA VAL A 47 -12.41 -2.71 -2.03
C VAL A 47 -12.63 -4.18 -1.68
N ARG A 48 -11.95 -4.70 -0.66
CA ARG A 48 -11.90 -6.15 -0.38
C ARG A 48 -13.26 -6.80 -0.07
N GLY A 49 -14.16 -6.05 0.58
CA GLY A 49 -15.45 -6.52 1.07
C GLY A 49 -15.44 -6.85 2.56
N LEU A 50 -16.44 -7.62 3.00
CA LEU A 50 -16.69 -7.93 4.42
C LEU A 50 -15.99 -9.20 4.92
N THR A 51 -15.15 -9.82 4.11
CA THR A 51 -14.40 -11.04 4.45
C THR A 51 -12.91 -10.81 4.23
N PHE A 52 -12.08 -11.45 5.04
CA PHE A 52 -10.63 -11.27 5.01
C PHE A 52 -9.97 -11.97 3.81
N ALA A 53 -10.49 -13.12 3.40
CA ALA A 53 -10.00 -13.87 2.25
C ALA A 53 -11.13 -14.53 1.48
N GLY A 54 -10.98 -14.64 0.15
CA GLY A 54 -12.02 -15.22 -0.71
C GLY A 54 -13.25 -14.33 -0.91
N GLY A 55 -13.12 -13.03 -0.63
CA GLY A 55 -14.14 -12.02 -0.86
C GLY A 55 -14.50 -11.83 -2.35
N PRO A 56 -15.42 -10.89 -2.65
CA PRO A 56 -15.90 -10.65 -4.01
C PRO A 56 -14.74 -10.39 -4.98
N VAL A 57 -14.96 -10.73 -6.25
CA VAL A 57 -14.04 -10.35 -7.32
C VAL A 57 -14.13 -8.84 -7.52
N VAL A 58 -12.99 -8.16 -7.45
CA VAL A 58 -12.90 -6.68 -7.46
C VAL A 58 -11.74 -6.19 -8.31
N ALA A 59 -11.79 -4.93 -8.71
CA ALA A 59 -10.68 -4.35 -9.46
C ALA A 59 -9.42 -4.24 -8.58
N LEU A 60 -8.29 -4.75 -9.07
CA LEU A 60 -6.98 -4.53 -8.46
C LEU A 60 -6.29 -3.34 -9.12
N LEU A 61 -6.22 -2.24 -8.38
CA LEU A 61 -5.58 -1.00 -8.78
C LEU A 61 -4.06 -1.06 -8.59
N PRO A 62 -3.31 -0.19 -9.30
CA PRO A 62 -1.90 0.05 -8.99
C PRO A 62 -1.72 0.50 -7.54
N ASN A 63 -0.59 0.17 -6.92
CA ASN A 63 -0.33 0.53 -5.53
C ASN A 63 -0.16 2.05 -5.34
N ALA A 64 -0.27 2.51 -4.09
CA ALA A 64 -0.29 3.94 -3.76
C ALA A 64 0.97 4.69 -4.22
N THR A 65 2.17 4.10 -4.08
CA THR A 65 3.42 4.75 -4.53
C THR A 65 3.46 4.95 -6.03
N LEU A 66 2.94 3.99 -6.80
CA LEU A 66 2.87 4.09 -8.26
C LEU A 66 1.83 5.13 -8.68
N LEU A 67 0.64 5.14 -8.08
CA LEU A 67 -0.38 6.16 -8.32
C LEU A 67 0.13 7.57 -7.97
N ALA A 68 0.83 7.71 -6.84
CA ALA A 68 1.42 8.98 -6.43
C ALA A 68 2.55 9.43 -7.37
N SER A 69 3.26 8.50 -8.00
CA SER A 69 4.30 8.79 -8.98
C SER A 69 3.77 9.45 -10.26
N ALA A 70 2.45 9.45 -10.49
CA ALA A 70 1.85 10.29 -11.53
C ALA A 70 1.89 11.79 -11.18
N TRP A 71 2.05 12.16 -9.90
CA TRP A 71 2.00 13.54 -9.39
C TRP A 71 0.76 14.31 -9.87
N SER A 72 -0.40 13.65 -9.79
CA SER A 72 -1.66 14.17 -10.32
C SER A 72 -2.81 14.02 -9.33
N ALA A 73 -3.33 15.16 -8.89
CA ALA A 73 -4.56 15.19 -8.09
C ALA A 73 -5.76 14.62 -8.86
N ASP A 74 -5.81 14.82 -10.18
CA ASP A 74 -6.87 14.27 -11.03
C ASP A 74 -6.82 12.73 -11.07
N THR A 75 -5.61 12.16 -11.12
CA THR A 75 -5.41 10.71 -11.01
C THR A 75 -5.91 10.17 -9.67
N ALA A 76 -5.54 10.83 -8.56
CA ALA A 76 -6.02 10.43 -7.23
C ALA A 76 -7.54 10.57 -7.08
N TYR A 77 -8.13 11.63 -7.64
CA TYR A 77 -9.59 11.82 -7.69
C TYR A 77 -10.29 10.71 -8.49
N GLU A 78 -9.77 10.37 -9.67
CA GLU A 78 -10.28 9.26 -10.48
C GLU A 78 -10.23 7.95 -9.68
N VAL A 79 -9.10 7.63 -9.05
CA VAL A 79 -8.95 6.43 -8.20
C VAL A 79 -10.00 6.40 -7.09
N GLY A 80 -10.25 7.52 -6.40
CA GLY A 80 -11.29 7.64 -5.39
C GLY A 80 -12.68 7.30 -5.95
N ARG A 81 -13.00 7.76 -7.16
CA ARG A 81 -14.26 7.41 -7.84
C ARG A 81 -14.35 5.93 -8.20
N LEU A 82 -13.27 5.34 -8.73
CA LEU A 82 -13.23 3.92 -9.08
C LEU A 82 -13.47 3.03 -7.86
N LEU A 83 -12.84 3.36 -6.73
CA LEU A 83 -13.06 2.63 -5.48
C LEU A 83 -14.46 2.86 -4.90
N ALA A 84 -15.05 4.05 -5.08
CA ALA A 84 -16.44 4.27 -4.70
C ALA A 84 -17.42 3.42 -5.53
N GLU A 85 -17.16 3.21 -6.82
CA GLU A 85 -17.94 2.29 -7.65
C GLU A 85 -17.86 0.85 -7.12
N GLU A 86 -16.65 0.36 -6.81
CA GLU A 86 -16.47 -0.97 -6.21
C GLU A 86 -17.18 -1.09 -4.85
N ALA A 87 -17.08 -0.06 -3.99
CA ALA A 87 -17.76 -0.02 -2.71
C ALA A 87 -19.30 -0.01 -2.87
N MET A 88 -19.82 0.75 -3.82
CA MET A 88 -21.25 0.81 -4.10
C MET A 88 -21.79 -0.54 -4.55
N ALA A 89 -21.08 -1.24 -5.45
CA ALA A 89 -21.44 -2.56 -5.95
C ALA A 89 -21.56 -3.61 -4.85
N GLN A 90 -20.82 -3.44 -3.75
CA GLN A 90 -20.75 -4.39 -2.64
C GLN A 90 -21.61 -4.04 -1.42
N GLY A 91 -22.31 -2.91 -1.41
CA GLY A 91 -23.00 -2.48 -0.20
C GLY A 91 -22.09 -1.78 0.83
N ILE A 92 -20.83 -1.50 0.52
CA ILE A 92 -19.88 -0.81 1.42
C ILE A 92 -20.20 0.69 1.49
N HIS A 93 -20.11 1.27 2.69
CA HIS A 93 -20.39 2.68 2.97
C HIS A 93 -19.11 3.49 3.20
N VAL A 94 -18.07 2.87 3.78
CA VAL A 94 -16.78 3.51 4.06
C VAL A 94 -15.66 2.61 3.58
N VAL A 95 -14.73 3.16 2.80
CA VAL A 95 -13.48 2.49 2.43
C VAL A 95 -12.38 2.93 3.39
N LEU A 96 -11.68 1.96 3.98
CA LEU A 96 -10.60 2.20 4.95
C LEU A 96 -9.30 2.58 4.22
N GLY A 97 -9.29 3.79 3.67
CA GLY A 97 -8.16 4.41 3.00
C GLY A 97 -8.47 5.86 2.62
N PRO A 98 -7.47 6.63 2.20
CA PRO A 98 -6.12 6.19 1.85
C PRO A 98 -5.18 6.10 3.06
N THR A 99 -4.09 5.34 2.90
CA THR A 99 -2.98 5.30 3.87
C THR A 99 -2.02 6.46 3.58
N ILE A 100 -1.79 7.32 4.56
CA ILE A 100 -1.08 8.61 4.43
C ILE A 100 0.05 8.79 5.46
N ASN A 101 0.47 7.69 6.07
CA ASN A 101 1.76 7.56 6.73
C ASN A 101 2.90 7.96 5.76
N LEU A 102 3.98 8.53 6.28
CA LEU A 102 5.11 8.98 5.45
C LEU A 102 6.16 7.89 5.32
N HIS A 103 6.87 7.90 4.19
CA HIS A 103 8.03 7.03 3.99
C HIS A 103 9.24 7.56 4.78
N ARG A 104 9.19 7.41 6.11
CA ARG A 104 10.26 7.82 7.03
C ARG A 104 11.54 7.04 6.73
N SER A 105 11.47 5.71 6.84
CA SER A 105 12.57 4.80 6.50
C SER A 105 12.27 4.09 5.18
N PRO A 106 13.25 3.92 4.27
CA PRO A 106 13.07 3.15 3.04
C PRO A 106 12.86 1.64 3.30
N LEU A 107 13.02 1.19 4.54
CA LEU A 107 12.80 -0.19 4.97
C LEU A 107 11.35 -0.51 5.33
N GLY A 108 10.47 0.49 5.44
CA GLY A 108 9.09 0.27 5.90
C GLY A 108 8.34 -0.81 5.08
N GLY A 109 7.63 -1.70 5.77
CA GLY A 109 6.87 -2.79 5.16
C GLY A 109 5.68 -2.34 4.32
N ARG A 110 5.00 -1.27 4.77
CA ARG A 110 3.78 -0.72 4.14
C ARG A 110 4.00 0.52 3.29
N LEU A 111 5.24 0.85 2.92
CA LEU A 111 5.45 2.01 2.05
C LEU A 111 4.68 1.85 0.72
N PHE A 112 4.51 0.62 0.21
CA PHE A 112 3.71 0.37 -0.99
C PHE A 112 2.25 0.84 -0.88
N GLU A 113 1.73 0.94 0.34
CA GLU A 113 0.36 1.34 0.66
C GLU A 113 0.24 2.85 0.90
N ALA A 114 1.35 3.52 1.20
CA ALA A 114 1.45 4.95 1.39
C ALA A 114 1.87 5.70 0.11
N TYR A 115 1.76 7.03 0.12
CA TYR A 115 2.01 7.83 -1.09
C TYR A 115 3.46 8.28 -1.25
N SER A 116 4.10 8.85 -0.22
CA SER A 116 5.36 9.57 -0.40
C SER A 116 6.11 9.79 0.92
N GLU A 117 7.41 10.09 0.82
CA GLU A 117 8.19 10.69 1.92
C GLU A 117 7.86 12.18 2.14
N ASP A 118 7.07 12.78 1.25
CA ASP A 118 6.72 14.20 1.29
C ASP A 118 5.28 14.46 1.81
N PRO A 119 5.10 15.20 2.91
CA PRO A 119 3.79 15.48 3.49
C PRO A 119 2.88 16.33 2.60
N LEU A 120 3.41 17.25 1.78
CA LEU A 120 2.59 18.05 0.90
C LEU A 120 2.01 17.19 -0.23
N LEU A 121 2.87 16.41 -0.90
CA LEU A 121 2.43 15.50 -1.95
C LEU A 121 1.41 14.49 -1.39
N THR A 122 1.73 13.84 -0.27
CA THR A 122 0.83 12.88 0.41
C THR A 122 -0.52 13.53 0.75
N GLY A 123 -0.52 14.68 1.42
CA GLY A 123 -1.76 15.33 1.87
C GLY A 123 -2.67 15.78 0.71
N LYS A 124 -2.10 16.36 -0.34
CA LYS A 124 -2.85 16.84 -1.51
C LYS A 124 -3.44 15.70 -2.33
N LEU A 125 -2.67 14.62 -2.55
CA LEU A 125 -3.19 13.43 -3.25
C LEU A 125 -4.25 12.71 -2.41
N ALA A 126 -4.05 12.62 -1.10
CA ALA A 126 -5.07 12.10 -0.18
C ALA A 126 -6.35 12.93 -0.23
N ALA A 127 -6.26 14.26 -0.22
CA ALA A 127 -7.42 15.14 -0.34
C ALA A 127 -8.19 14.87 -1.65
N ALA A 128 -7.49 14.72 -2.77
CA ALA A 128 -8.13 14.43 -4.05
C ALA A 128 -8.80 13.05 -4.08
N TYR A 129 -8.14 12.01 -3.56
CA TYR A 129 -8.70 10.68 -3.38
C TYR A 129 -9.99 10.71 -2.54
N VAL A 130 -9.95 11.40 -1.39
CA VAL A 130 -11.08 11.54 -0.47
C VAL A 130 -12.25 12.21 -1.17
N ARG A 131 -12.01 13.31 -1.91
CA ARG A 131 -13.06 13.98 -2.69
C ARG A 131 -13.69 13.04 -3.72
N GLY A 132 -12.89 12.26 -4.46
CA GLY A 132 -13.40 11.31 -5.44
C GLY A 132 -14.39 10.29 -4.87
N MET A 133 -14.11 9.81 -3.65
CA MET A 133 -15.01 8.91 -2.92
C MET A 133 -16.26 9.62 -2.41
N GLN A 134 -16.07 10.74 -1.71
CA GLN A 134 -17.14 11.42 -0.99
C GLN A 134 -18.13 12.10 -1.92
N ASP A 135 -17.68 12.60 -3.08
CA ASP A 135 -18.56 13.10 -4.16
C ASP A 135 -19.48 12.01 -4.73
N SER A 136 -19.05 10.75 -4.62
CA SER A 136 -19.84 9.57 -5.00
C SER A 136 -20.70 9.04 -3.86
N GLY A 137 -20.68 9.70 -2.69
CA GLY A 137 -21.47 9.35 -1.53
C GLY A 137 -20.91 8.19 -0.70
N VAL A 138 -19.64 7.82 -0.91
CA VAL A 138 -18.91 6.80 -0.15
C VAL A 138 -17.90 7.49 0.76
N GLY A 139 -17.82 7.09 2.02
CA GLY A 139 -16.86 7.65 2.97
C GLY A 139 -15.44 7.15 2.74
N ALA A 140 -14.47 8.03 2.91
CA ALA A 140 -13.06 7.67 3.02
C ALA A 140 -12.61 7.69 4.50
N CYS A 141 -11.54 6.97 4.82
CA CYS A 141 -10.94 6.90 6.14
C CYS A 141 -9.42 7.12 6.04
N LEU A 142 -8.95 8.32 6.40
CA LEU A 142 -7.51 8.60 6.42
C LEU A 142 -6.85 7.73 7.49
N LYS A 143 -5.76 7.02 7.15
CA LYS A 143 -5.07 6.13 8.10
C LYS A 143 -3.54 6.20 7.98
N HIS A 144 -2.76 5.98 9.03
CA HIS A 144 -3.13 5.70 10.43
C HIS A 144 -2.58 6.82 11.31
N LEU A 145 -3.47 7.47 12.08
CA LEU A 145 -3.18 8.59 12.96
C LEU A 145 -2.64 8.07 14.31
N ILE A 146 -1.36 8.18 14.64
CA ILE A 146 -0.27 8.81 13.89
C ILE A 146 1.06 8.10 14.14
N ALA A 147 2.06 8.37 13.31
CA ALA A 147 3.44 7.88 13.43
C ALA A 147 3.58 6.33 13.42
N ASN A 148 2.75 5.67 12.60
CA ASN A 148 2.81 4.24 12.31
C ASN A 148 3.75 3.94 11.13
N GLU A 149 4.99 4.41 11.20
CA GLU A 149 5.89 4.44 10.03
C GLU A 149 6.79 3.20 9.92
N SER A 150 6.50 2.18 10.73
CA SER A 150 7.24 0.92 10.86
C SER A 150 6.28 -0.19 11.27
N GLU A 151 6.44 -1.38 10.67
CA GLU A 151 5.63 -2.55 11.02
C GLU A 151 6.22 -3.34 12.20
N THR A 152 7.52 -3.22 12.44
CA THR A 152 8.24 -3.91 13.52
C THR A 152 7.63 -3.54 14.88
N ASP A 153 7.12 -4.55 15.59
CA ASP A 153 6.46 -4.41 16.90
C ASP A 153 5.32 -3.38 16.93
N ARG A 154 4.67 -3.10 15.80
CA ARG A 154 3.70 -1.98 15.64
C ARG A 154 2.59 -1.89 16.70
N THR A 155 2.20 -3.02 17.31
CA THR A 155 1.15 -3.07 18.36
C THR A 155 1.63 -2.66 19.75
N THR A 156 2.94 -2.54 19.94
CA THR A 156 3.61 -2.30 21.23
C THR A 156 4.72 -1.27 21.18
N VAL A 157 5.20 -0.89 20.00
CA VAL A 157 6.26 0.11 19.84
C VAL A 157 5.78 1.50 20.26
N ASP A 158 6.64 2.23 20.95
CA ASP A 158 6.49 3.65 21.26
C ASP A 158 7.31 4.49 20.27
N SER A 159 6.63 5.14 19.33
CA SER A 159 7.24 6.13 18.42
C SER A 159 7.54 7.41 19.20
N VAL A 160 8.83 7.68 19.43
CA VAL A 160 9.27 8.85 20.20
C VAL A 160 9.58 10.01 19.24
N VAL A 161 8.71 11.00 19.21
CA VAL A 161 8.69 12.09 18.21
C VAL A 161 8.53 13.43 18.91
N ASP A 162 9.39 14.41 18.60
CA ASP A 162 9.22 15.76 19.11
C ASP A 162 8.05 16.49 18.43
N GLU A 163 7.47 17.47 19.13
CA GLU A 163 6.27 18.19 18.66
C GLU A 163 6.48 18.87 17.30
N ALA A 164 7.65 19.44 17.03
CA ALA A 164 7.89 20.12 15.76
C ALA A 164 7.89 19.12 14.60
N THR A 165 8.58 18.00 14.77
CA THR A 165 8.55 16.91 13.78
C THR A 165 7.15 16.33 13.61
N LEU A 166 6.41 16.10 14.70
CA LEU A 166 5.04 15.61 14.67
C LEU A 166 4.12 16.53 13.85
N ARG A 167 4.21 17.84 14.08
CA ARG A 167 3.41 18.87 13.41
C ARG A 167 3.81 19.11 11.96
N GLU A 168 5.10 19.25 11.69
CA GLU A 168 5.63 19.65 10.38
C GLU A 168 5.69 18.51 9.36
N LEU A 169 5.74 17.25 9.83
CA LEU A 169 5.76 16.08 8.95
C LEU A 169 4.50 15.24 9.09
N TYR A 170 4.32 14.55 10.22
CA TYR A 170 3.38 13.43 10.28
C TYR A 170 1.92 13.87 10.34
N LEU A 171 1.61 14.97 11.04
CA LEU A 171 0.26 15.54 11.10
C LEU A 171 -0.09 16.37 9.86
N LEU A 172 0.90 16.94 9.17
CA LEU A 172 0.67 17.82 8.02
C LEU A 172 -0.17 17.19 6.88
N PRO A 173 0.03 15.92 6.44
CA PRO A 173 -0.85 15.33 5.42
C PRO A 173 -2.30 15.19 5.90
N PHE A 174 -2.53 14.93 7.20
CA PHE A 174 -3.87 14.92 7.79
C PHE A 174 -4.46 16.33 7.85
N GLU A 175 -3.68 17.35 8.24
CA GLU A 175 -4.11 18.76 8.23
C GLU A 175 -4.60 19.17 6.83
N ILE A 176 -3.82 18.85 5.80
CA ILE A 176 -4.14 19.15 4.41
C ILE A 176 -5.40 18.41 3.98
N ALA A 177 -5.48 17.10 4.21
CA ALA A 177 -6.62 16.29 3.77
C ALA A 177 -7.93 16.67 4.48
N VAL A 178 -7.88 16.97 5.79
CA VAL A 178 -9.04 17.49 6.53
C VAL A 178 -9.48 18.84 5.98
N ALA A 179 -8.55 19.78 5.79
CA ALA A 179 -8.87 21.14 5.35
C ALA A 179 -9.39 21.19 3.90
N GLU A 180 -8.90 20.32 3.02
CA GLU A 180 -9.16 20.41 1.57
C GLU A 180 -10.16 19.38 1.04
N ALA A 181 -10.55 18.39 1.85
CA ALA A 181 -11.49 17.36 1.44
C ALA A 181 -12.63 17.09 2.44
N ASP A 182 -12.60 17.67 3.65
CA ASP A 182 -13.55 17.35 4.73
C ASP A 182 -13.69 15.83 4.87
N ALA A 183 -12.59 15.12 5.14
CA ALA A 183 -12.59 13.67 5.28
C ALA A 183 -13.60 13.22 6.35
N TRP A 184 -14.46 12.24 6.05
CA TRP A 184 -15.54 11.86 6.96
C TRP A 184 -15.11 10.98 8.12
N SER A 185 -13.97 10.31 8.00
CA SER A 185 -13.38 9.54 9.09
C SER A 185 -11.84 9.52 9.05
N VAL A 186 -11.24 9.25 10.22
CA VAL A 186 -9.81 9.03 10.43
C VAL A 186 -9.63 7.78 11.28
N MET A 187 -8.62 6.97 11.00
CA MET A 187 -8.28 5.78 11.78
C MET A 187 -7.09 6.05 12.70
N ALA A 188 -7.25 5.80 14.01
CA ALA A 188 -6.17 5.84 14.98
C ALA A 188 -5.25 4.61 14.83
N ALA A 189 -3.95 4.80 14.96
CA ALA A 189 -2.93 3.78 14.73
C ALA A 189 -2.80 2.73 15.86
N TYR A 190 -1.96 1.72 15.63
CA TYR A 190 -1.62 0.67 16.61
C TYR A 190 -0.63 1.10 17.68
N ASN A 191 0.38 1.88 17.28
CA ASN A 191 1.55 2.18 18.10
C ASN A 191 1.23 3.16 19.23
N ASP A 192 2.12 3.19 20.21
CA ASP A 192 2.17 4.29 21.17
C ASP A 192 2.93 5.47 20.53
N VAL A 193 2.62 6.69 20.97
CA VAL A 193 3.34 7.91 20.59
C VAL A 193 3.70 8.67 21.86
N ASN A 194 5.00 8.82 22.11
CA ASN A 194 5.54 9.44 23.32
C ASN A 194 4.96 8.82 24.62
N GLY A 195 4.80 7.49 24.64
CA GLY A 195 4.34 6.70 25.78
C GLY A 195 2.83 6.63 25.99
N VAL A 196 2.02 7.14 25.06
CA VAL A 196 0.55 7.04 25.10
C VAL A 196 0.04 6.31 23.84
N PRO A 197 -0.84 5.30 23.97
CA PRO A 197 -1.41 4.62 22.81
C PRO A 197 -2.09 5.59 21.85
N ALA A 198 -1.93 5.42 20.53
CA ALA A 198 -2.56 6.31 19.53
C ALA A 198 -4.09 6.40 19.69
N THR A 199 -4.73 5.33 20.18
CA THR A 199 -6.17 5.28 20.51
C THR A 199 -6.56 6.06 21.78
N GLU A 200 -5.59 6.59 22.53
CA GLU A 200 -5.77 7.31 23.79
C GLU A 200 -5.14 8.73 23.74
N GLN A 201 -4.72 9.19 22.56
CA GLN A 201 -3.99 10.44 22.35
C GLN A 201 -4.87 11.69 22.49
N ASP A 202 -5.17 12.10 23.73
CA ASP A 202 -5.91 13.35 24.00
C ASP A 202 -5.26 14.58 23.34
N HIS A 203 -3.93 14.70 23.40
CA HIS A 203 -3.19 15.79 22.76
C HIS A 203 -3.44 15.84 21.24
N VAL A 204 -3.27 14.72 20.55
CA VAL A 204 -3.41 14.67 19.08
C VAL A 204 -4.87 14.73 18.64
N VAL A 205 -5.73 13.92 19.25
CA VAL A 205 -7.11 13.75 18.78
C VAL A 205 -8.00 14.88 19.27
N ASN A 206 -8.03 15.17 20.58
CA ASN A 206 -8.88 16.24 21.11
C ASN A 206 -8.22 17.61 20.95
N GLY A 207 -6.94 17.74 21.29
CA GLY A 207 -6.21 19.02 21.23
C GLY A 207 -6.06 19.52 19.79
N ILE A 208 -5.45 18.72 18.93
CA ILE A 208 -5.09 19.14 17.56
C ILE A 208 -6.23 18.90 16.57
N LEU A 209 -6.63 17.64 16.38
CA LEU A 209 -7.57 17.26 15.32
C LEU A 209 -8.96 17.85 15.56
N LYS A 210 -9.59 17.55 16.70
CA LYS A 210 -10.94 18.03 17.04
C LYS A 210 -10.95 19.47 17.55
N GLY A 211 -9.88 19.92 18.20
CA GLY A 211 -9.73 21.26 18.74
C GLY A 211 -9.25 22.27 17.70
N GLU A 212 -7.95 22.29 17.41
CA GLU A 212 -7.32 23.27 16.51
C GLU A 212 -7.87 23.21 15.08
N TRP A 213 -8.05 22.01 14.50
CA TRP A 213 -8.57 21.86 13.13
C TRP A 213 -10.09 21.80 13.07
N ALA A 214 -10.76 21.82 14.23
CA ALA A 214 -12.22 21.73 14.35
C ALA A 214 -12.83 20.52 13.60
N TYR A 215 -12.11 19.39 13.56
CA TYR A 215 -12.49 18.23 12.77
C TYR A 215 -13.84 17.62 13.20
N PRO A 216 -14.84 17.58 12.30
CA PRO A 216 -16.17 17.09 12.62
C PRO A 216 -16.36 15.58 12.42
N GLY A 217 -15.42 14.88 11.78
CA GLY A 217 -15.57 13.48 11.41
C GLY A 217 -15.40 12.50 12.58
N LEU A 218 -15.49 11.22 12.24
CA LEU A 218 -15.39 10.10 13.18
C LEU A 218 -13.94 9.60 13.28
N VAL A 219 -13.44 9.37 14.49
CA VAL A 219 -12.17 8.70 14.76
C VAL A 219 -12.43 7.23 15.13
N VAL A 220 -12.06 6.31 14.25
CA VAL A 220 -12.18 4.86 14.45
C VAL A 220 -10.84 4.26 14.85
N SER A 221 -10.81 3.19 15.63
CA SER A 221 -9.56 2.48 15.92
C SER A 221 -9.11 1.67 14.70
N ASP A 222 -7.81 1.42 14.58
CA ASP A 222 -7.37 0.25 13.84
C ASP A 222 -7.87 -1.04 14.52
N TRP A 223 -7.87 -2.16 13.80
CA TRP A 223 -8.48 -3.41 14.22
C TRP A 223 -7.77 -3.98 15.45
N PHE A 224 -8.48 -4.09 16.58
CA PHE A 224 -7.94 -4.56 17.86
C PHE A 224 -6.87 -3.65 18.49
N ALA A 225 -6.69 -2.42 17.99
CA ALA A 225 -5.70 -1.48 18.55
C ALA A 225 -6.09 -0.96 19.93
N THR A 226 -7.39 -0.84 20.21
CA THR A 226 -7.89 -0.30 21.48
C THR A 226 -7.69 -1.29 22.62
N LYS A 227 -7.10 -0.81 23.73
CA LYS A 227 -6.76 -1.63 24.91
C LYS A 227 -7.58 -1.28 26.15
N SER A 228 -8.24 -0.13 26.18
CA SER A 228 -8.88 0.42 27.38
C SER A 228 -10.25 1.06 27.11
N ALA A 229 -11.05 1.25 28.17
CA ALA A 229 -12.36 1.91 28.11
C ALA A 229 -12.24 3.43 28.33
N ALA A 230 -12.11 3.86 29.59
CA ALA A 230 -12.12 5.28 29.94
C ALA A 230 -10.99 6.12 29.31
N PRO A 231 -9.71 5.66 29.31
CA PRO A 231 -8.64 6.41 28.66
C PRO A 231 -8.85 6.62 27.16
N ALA A 232 -9.27 5.59 26.43
CA ALA A 232 -9.57 5.71 24.99
C ALA A 232 -10.76 6.64 24.71
N ALA A 233 -11.86 6.49 25.46
CA ALA A 233 -13.03 7.34 25.29
C ALA A 233 -12.73 8.82 25.59
N ASN A 234 -12.01 9.11 26.69
CA ASN A 234 -11.62 10.47 27.04
C ASN A 234 -10.52 11.02 26.12
N GLY A 235 -9.64 10.17 25.59
CA GLY A 235 -8.62 10.52 24.60
C GLY A 235 -9.18 10.85 23.22
N GLY A 236 -10.50 10.73 23.02
CA GLY A 236 -11.19 11.20 21.82
C GLY A 236 -11.39 10.13 20.75
N LEU A 237 -11.10 8.86 21.00
CA LEU A 237 -11.52 7.77 20.13
C LEU A 237 -13.05 7.70 20.12
N ASP A 238 -13.68 7.64 18.93
CA ASP A 238 -15.14 7.62 18.81
C ASP A 238 -15.69 6.21 18.64
N LEU A 239 -14.98 5.33 17.92
CA LEU A 239 -15.46 4.00 17.52
C LEU A 239 -14.37 2.93 17.67
N VAL A 240 -14.70 1.82 18.34
CA VAL A 240 -13.85 0.64 18.46
C VAL A 240 -14.17 -0.40 17.39
N MET A 241 -13.14 -0.84 16.67
CA MET A 241 -13.21 -1.93 15.69
C MET A 241 -12.14 -3.00 15.96
N PRO A 242 -12.41 -4.26 15.61
CA PRO A 242 -13.72 -4.82 15.25
C PRO A 242 -14.63 -5.01 16.48
N GLY A 243 -15.82 -5.57 16.28
CA GLY A 243 -16.61 -6.15 17.37
C GLY A 243 -17.19 -7.53 17.00
N PRO A 244 -18.18 -8.07 17.75
CA PRO A 244 -18.98 -7.39 18.79
C PRO A 244 -18.29 -7.23 20.14
N ASP A 245 -17.24 -8.01 20.41
CA ASP A 245 -16.46 -7.93 21.63
C ASP A 245 -15.33 -6.90 21.50
N GLY A 246 -14.98 -6.25 22.60
CA GLY A 246 -13.91 -5.26 22.65
C GLY A 246 -13.64 -4.77 24.07
N PRO A 247 -12.70 -3.84 24.25
CA PRO A 247 -12.42 -3.22 25.55
C PRO A 247 -13.56 -2.31 26.06
N TRP A 248 -14.52 -1.98 25.19
CA TRP A 248 -15.73 -1.22 25.52
C TRP A 248 -16.90 -2.17 25.84
N GLY A 249 -18.12 -1.67 25.91
CA GLY A 249 -19.27 -2.42 26.45
C GLY A 249 -19.47 -2.13 27.93
N ASP A 250 -19.68 -3.16 28.75
CA ASP A 250 -19.96 -3.00 30.18
C ASP A 250 -18.88 -2.18 30.91
N ALA A 251 -17.62 -2.28 30.49
CA ALA A 251 -16.52 -1.50 31.05
C ALA A 251 -16.68 0.01 30.83
N LEU A 252 -17.12 0.44 29.63
CA LEU A 252 -17.35 1.86 29.36
C LEU A 252 -18.63 2.37 30.03
N VAL A 253 -19.67 1.53 30.12
CA VAL A 253 -20.88 1.86 30.90
C VAL A 253 -20.51 2.10 32.37
N ALA A 254 -19.75 1.19 32.98
CA ALA A 254 -19.30 1.32 34.36
C ALA A 254 -18.43 2.55 34.59
N ALA A 255 -17.52 2.88 33.65
CA ALA A 255 -16.70 4.08 33.72
C ALA A 255 -17.53 5.37 33.70
N VAL A 256 -18.61 5.41 32.91
CA VAL A 256 -19.53 6.57 32.90
C VAL A 256 -20.33 6.66 34.20
N GLU A 257 -20.85 5.54 34.71
CA GLU A 257 -21.57 5.49 35.99
C GLU A 257 -20.68 5.87 37.18
N ALA A 258 -19.39 5.54 37.11
CA ALA A 258 -18.38 5.93 38.10
C ALA A 258 -17.92 7.39 37.96
N GLY A 259 -18.30 8.09 36.88
CA GLY A 259 -17.91 9.48 36.60
C GLY A 259 -16.49 9.64 36.03
N GLU A 260 -15.83 8.54 35.63
CA GLU A 260 -14.53 8.55 34.97
C GLU A 260 -14.62 9.04 33.52
N VAL A 261 -15.76 8.82 32.88
CA VAL A 261 -16.13 9.36 31.56
C VAL A 261 -17.45 10.13 31.71
N THR A 262 -17.50 11.37 31.25
CA THR A 262 -18.78 12.12 31.29
C THR A 262 -19.74 11.61 30.22
N SER A 263 -21.05 11.58 30.49
CA SER A 263 -22.04 11.14 29.50
C SER A 263 -21.97 11.96 28.20
N SER A 264 -21.61 13.24 28.30
CA SER A 264 -21.44 14.12 27.14
C SER A 264 -20.30 13.73 26.20
N VAL A 265 -19.28 13.01 26.69
CA VAL A 265 -18.23 12.45 25.83
C VAL A 265 -18.83 11.35 24.96
N VAL A 266 -19.58 10.42 25.55
CA VAL A 266 -20.28 9.36 24.81
C VAL A 266 -21.30 9.93 23.83
N ASP A 267 -22.01 11.01 24.21
CA ASP A 267 -22.95 11.70 23.31
C ASP A 267 -22.25 12.33 22.09
N ASP A 268 -21.04 12.89 22.24
CA ASP A 268 -20.26 13.43 21.11
C ASP A 268 -19.83 12.32 20.15
N HIS A 269 -19.35 11.20 20.69
CA HIS A 269 -18.92 10.03 19.91
C HIS A 269 -20.08 9.47 19.08
N VAL A 270 -21.26 9.31 19.68
CA VAL A 270 -22.48 8.88 18.96
C VAL A 270 -22.91 9.93 17.94
N ALA A 271 -22.83 11.22 18.24
CA ALA A 271 -23.18 12.28 17.30
C ALA A 271 -22.27 12.27 16.05
N ARG A 272 -20.97 11.96 16.20
CA ARG A 272 -20.03 11.80 15.08
C ARG A 272 -20.35 10.57 14.23
N LEU A 273 -20.71 9.45 14.86
CA LEU A 273 -21.17 8.25 14.16
C LEU A 273 -22.45 8.55 13.36
N LEU A 274 -23.43 9.21 13.96
CA LEU A 274 -24.68 9.58 13.28
C LEU A 274 -24.42 10.55 12.12
N ARG A 275 -23.47 11.48 12.26
CA ARG A 275 -23.04 12.36 11.16
C ARG A 275 -22.43 11.58 10.00
N LEU A 276 -21.55 10.61 10.28
CA LEU A 276 -21.01 9.72 9.25
C LEU A 276 -22.14 8.93 8.57
N ALA A 277 -23.04 8.34 9.35
CA ALA A 277 -24.19 7.59 8.84
C ALA A 277 -25.08 8.45 7.93
N ASP A 278 -25.35 9.71 8.28
CA ASP A 278 -26.11 10.63 7.43
C ASP A 278 -25.39 10.91 6.10
N ARG A 279 -24.08 11.20 6.15
CA ARG A 279 -23.25 11.49 4.95
C ARG A 279 -23.25 10.32 3.95
N VAL A 280 -23.15 9.09 4.44
CA VAL A 280 -23.19 7.87 3.61
C VAL A 280 -24.61 7.41 3.26
N GLY A 281 -25.65 8.10 3.75
CA GLY A 281 -27.04 7.77 3.47
C GLY A 281 -27.57 6.56 4.25
N ALA A 282 -27.02 6.29 5.43
CA ALA A 282 -27.43 5.25 6.37
C ALA A 282 -28.25 5.78 7.56
N LEU A 283 -28.70 7.05 7.54
CA LEU A 283 -29.54 7.64 8.58
C LEU A 283 -30.86 8.17 8.00
N GLY A 284 -31.99 7.81 8.60
CA GLY A 284 -33.32 8.23 8.14
C GLY A 284 -33.75 7.51 6.85
N SER A 285 -33.83 8.23 5.74
CA SER A 285 -34.16 7.62 4.44
C SER A 285 -32.91 7.03 3.80
N LEU A 286 -32.79 5.70 3.84
CA LEU A 286 -31.62 4.99 3.35
C LEU A 286 -31.41 5.22 1.85
N ARG A 287 -30.19 5.59 1.45
CA ARG A 287 -29.83 5.90 0.06
C ARG A 287 -29.86 4.63 -0.78
N THR A 288 -30.61 4.67 -1.88
CA THR A 288 -30.56 3.63 -2.92
C THR A 288 -29.30 3.79 -3.75
N ARG A 289 -28.70 2.66 -4.13
CA ARG A 289 -27.44 2.64 -4.89
C ARG A 289 -27.71 2.43 -6.38
N PRO A 290 -26.80 2.88 -7.26
CA PRO A 290 -26.90 2.60 -8.68
C PRO A 290 -26.98 1.08 -8.94
N ALA A 291 -27.87 0.66 -9.83
CA ALA A 291 -28.08 -0.75 -10.16
C ALA A 291 -27.05 -1.32 -11.16
N ALA A 292 -26.35 -0.45 -11.90
CA ALA A 292 -25.38 -0.84 -12.92
C ALA A 292 -24.08 -0.05 -12.73
N LEU A 293 -23.00 -0.78 -12.43
CA LEU A 293 -21.64 -0.26 -12.27
C LEU A 293 -20.69 -1.10 -13.14
N PRO A 294 -19.58 -0.54 -13.63
CA PRO A 294 -18.64 -1.28 -14.47
C PRO A 294 -18.03 -2.47 -13.73
N ALA A 295 -17.99 -3.64 -14.37
CA ALA A 295 -17.34 -4.83 -13.81
C ALA A 295 -15.82 -4.62 -13.70
N PRO A 296 -15.15 -5.30 -12.75
CA PRO A 296 -13.68 -5.28 -12.57
C PRO A 296 -12.85 -5.63 -13.80
N ASP A 297 -13.41 -6.38 -14.74
CA ASP A 297 -12.77 -6.80 -15.99
C ASP A 297 -13.44 -6.19 -17.23
N SER A 298 -14.28 -5.17 -17.07
CA SER A 298 -14.91 -4.47 -18.20
C SER A 298 -13.86 -3.75 -19.05
N PRO A 299 -14.06 -3.58 -20.38
CA PRO A 299 -13.09 -2.90 -21.24
C PRO A 299 -12.70 -1.50 -20.74
N ALA A 300 -13.64 -0.75 -20.17
CA ALA A 300 -13.38 0.55 -19.55
C ALA A 300 -12.43 0.41 -18.34
N ARG A 301 -12.69 -0.55 -17.45
CA ARG A 301 -11.81 -0.80 -16.28
C ARG A 301 -10.41 -1.20 -16.73
N ARG A 302 -10.27 -2.04 -17.75
CA ARG A 302 -8.94 -2.45 -18.28
C ARG A 302 -8.16 -1.26 -18.83
N GLU A 303 -8.80 -0.38 -19.60
CA GLU A 303 -8.17 0.84 -20.11
C GLU A 303 -7.71 1.73 -18.95
N GLN A 304 -8.59 2.01 -18.00
CA GLN A 304 -8.28 2.89 -16.87
C GLN A 304 -7.11 2.34 -16.05
N LEU A 305 -7.14 1.05 -15.70
CA LEU A 305 -6.08 0.42 -14.90
C LEU A 305 -4.74 0.38 -15.65
N THR A 306 -4.75 0.11 -16.97
CA THR A 306 -3.54 0.15 -17.80
C THR A 306 -2.94 1.56 -17.82
N ARG A 307 -3.77 2.58 -18.04
CA ARG A 307 -3.34 3.99 -18.09
C ARG A 307 -2.84 4.47 -16.73
N LEU A 308 -3.55 4.17 -15.64
CA LEU A 308 -3.18 4.56 -14.28
C LEU A 308 -1.83 3.96 -13.87
N ALA A 309 -1.60 2.68 -14.18
CA ALA A 309 -0.32 2.03 -13.93
C ALA A 309 0.81 2.71 -14.74
N ALA A 310 0.65 2.83 -16.06
CA ALA A 310 1.67 3.40 -16.94
C ALA A 310 2.00 4.87 -16.62
N ALA A 311 1.01 5.68 -16.23
CA ALA A 311 1.21 7.08 -15.86
C ALA A 311 2.09 7.26 -14.61
N GLY A 312 2.08 6.28 -13.70
CA GLY A 312 2.94 6.24 -12.53
C GLY A 312 4.35 5.70 -12.80
N MET A 313 4.53 4.90 -13.85
CA MET A 313 5.82 4.30 -14.16
C MET A 313 6.85 5.39 -14.48
N THR A 314 8.09 5.15 -14.06
CA THR A 314 9.13 6.17 -14.11
C THR A 314 10.38 5.63 -14.79
N VAL A 315 10.84 6.33 -15.83
CA VAL A 315 12.15 6.06 -16.44
C VAL A 315 13.23 6.69 -15.58
N LEU A 316 14.04 5.86 -14.92
CA LEU A 316 15.11 6.31 -14.03
C LEU A 316 16.40 6.60 -14.80
N THR A 317 16.65 5.86 -15.87
CA THR A 317 17.79 6.02 -16.77
C THR A 317 17.37 5.59 -18.16
N ASN A 318 17.82 6.30 -19.19
CA ASN A 318 17.60 5.93 -20.59
C ASN A 318 18.74 6.53 -21.44
N ARG A 319 19.73 5.71 -21.74
CA ARG A 319 20.93 6.07 -22.52
C ARG A 319 20.70 5.71 -23.98
N ASP A 320 21.21 6.57 -24.86
CA ASP A 320 21.07 6.44 -26.32
C ASP A 320 19.63 6.19 -26.81
N GLU A 321 18.64 6.64 -26.04
CA GLU A 321 17.20 6.47 -26.35
C GLU A 321 16.80 5.00 -26.62
N VAL A 322 17.37 4.04 -25.87
CA VAL A 322 17.03 2.61 -26.01
C VAL A 322 15.55 2.33 -25.73
N LEU A 323 14.93 3.10 -24.83
CA LEU A 323 13.48 3.13 -24.67
C LEU A 323 12.89 4.39 -25.34
N PRO A 324 11.73 4.28 -26.00
CA PRO A 324 10.93 3.06 -26.18
C PRO A 324 11.58 2.05 -27.14
N LEU A 325 11.28 0.77 -26.95
CA LEU A 325 11.76 -0.32 -27.81
C LEU A 325 11.32 -0.11 -29.25
N ALA A 326 12.23 -0.29 -30.20
CA ALA A 326 11.91 -0.30 -31.61
C ALA A 326 10.97 -1.48 -31.95
N GLY A 327 9.98 -1.24 -32.80
CA GLY A 327 8.94 -2.24 -33.10
C GLY A 327 9.43 -3.50 -33.84
N ASP A 328 10.62 -3.45 -34.43
CA ASP A 328 11.29 -4.56 -35.13
C ASP A 328 12.45 -5.18 -34.33
N ALA A 329 12.72 -4.70 -33.10
CA ALA A 329 13.78 -5.24 -32.26
C ALA A 329 13.48 -6.68 -31.82
N ARG A 330 14.48 -7.57 -31.90
CA ARG A 330 14.39 -8.89 -31.27
C ARG A 330 14.66 -8.74 -29.78
N VAL A 331 13.65 -9.07 -28.98
CA VAL A 331 13.70 -8.90 -27.52
C VAL A 331 13.89 -10.26 -26.84
N ALA A 332 14.88 -10.35 -25.95
CA ALA A 332 14.95 -11.39 -24.94
C ALA A 332 14.34 -10.86 -23.64
N LEU A 333 13.20 -11.41 -23.23
CA LEU A 333 12.55 -11.07 -21.96
C LEU A 333 12.99 -12.08 -20.90
N ILE A 334 13.70 -11.59 -19.88
CA ILE A 334 14.44 -12.41 -18.93
C ILE A 334 13.97 -12.08 -17.51
N GLY A 335 13.83 -13.08 -16.66
CA GLY A 335 13.69 -12.88 -15.22
C GLY A 335 12.40 -13.44 -14.65
N ARG A 336 12.44 -13.78 -13.35
CA ARG A 336 11.33 -14.41 -12.66
C ARG A 336 10.11 -13.49 -12.62
N HIS A 337 10.32 -12.19 -12.43
CA HIS A 337 9.27 -11.17 -12.43
C HIS A 337 8.67 -10.91 -13.82
N ALA A 338 9.30 -11.39 -14.89
CA ALA A 338 8.73 -11.30 -16.25
C ALA A 338 7.59 -12.31 -16.43
N VAL A 339 7.80 -13.54 -15.92
CA VAL A 339 6.83 -14.64 -15.97
C VAL A 339 5.87 -14.63 -14.78
N GLU A 340 6.28 -14.00 -13.67
CA GLU A 340 5.50 -13.82 -12.44
C GLU A 340 5.59 -12.36 -12.01
N THR A 341 4.84 -11.50 -12.69
CA THR A 341 4.78 -10.10 -12.30
C THR A 341 3.99 -9.94 -11.00
N ILE A 342 4.59 -9.26 -10.03
CA ILE A 342 3.99 -8.97 -8.74
C ILE A 342 3.12 -7.72 -8.89
N CYS A 343 1.81 -7.89 -8.78
CA CYS A 343 0.83 -6.82 -9.04
C CYS A 343 0.31 -6.13 -7.77
N MET A 344 0.55 -6.69 -6.58
CA MET A 344 0.07 -6.16 -5.30
C MET A 344 1.00 -6.53 -4.13
N GLY A 345 0.96 -5.75 -3.05
CA GLY A 345 1.69 -6.03 -1.81
C GLY A 345 0.95 -7.02 -0.89
N GLY A 346 1.56 -7.35 0.24
CA GLY A 346 0.99 -8.23 1.27
C GLY A 346 0.11 -7.51 2.29
N GLY A 347 -0.69 -8.25 3.06
CA GLY A 347 -1.49 -7.71 4.16
C GLY A 347 -2.93 -7.33 3.81
N SER A 348 -3.51 -6.40 4.58
CA SER A 348 -4.89 -5.90 4.45
C SER A 348 -5.20 -5.29 3.07
N ALA A 349 -4.19 -4.78 2.35
CA ALA A 349 -4.36 -4.26 0.99
C ALA A 349 -4.66 -5.34 -0.07
N GLN A 350 -4.52 -6.63 0.26
CA GLN A 350 -4.79 -7.73 -0.68
C GLN A 350 -6.27 -7.81 -1.05
N VAL A 351 -6.53 -8.03 -2.34
CA VAL A 351 -7.87 -8.20 -2.92
C VAL A 351 -7.92 -9.42 -3.84
N ASN A 352 -9.12 -9.79 -4.27
CA ASN A 352 -9.35 -10.92 -5.18
C ASN A 352 -9.64 -10.41 -6.61
N PRO A 353 -8.62 -10.19 -7.47
CA PRO A 353 -8.84 -9.72 -8.82
C PRO A 353 -9.38 -10.81 -9.75
N PRO A 354 -10.03 -10.44 -10.87
CA PRO A 354 -10.49 -11.41 -11.87
C PRO A 354 -9.32 -12.16 -12.53
N TYR A 355 -8.16 -11.51 -12.64
CA TYR A 355 -6.91 -12.05 -13.17
C TYR A 355 -5.74 -11.11 -12.83
N GLN A 356 -4.51 -11.53 -13.14
CA GLN A 356 -3.32 -10.69 -13.13
C GLN A 356 -2.49 -11.04 -14.38
N VAL A 357 -2.09 -10.03 -15.15
CA VAL A 357 -1.35 -10.23 -16.41
C VAL A 357 0.15 -10.07 -16.18
N SER A 358 0.95 -11.07 -16.55
CA SER A 358 2.42 -10.97 -16.48
C SER A 358 2.99 -10.15 -17.65
N VAL A 359 4.21 -9.61 -17.48
CA VAL A 359 4.93 -8.94 -18.58
C VAL A 359 5.13 -9.89 -19.76
N ALA A 360 5.41 -11.17 -19.50
CA ALA A 360 5.57 -12.19 -20.54
C ALA A 360 4.29 -12.45 -21.34
N ASP A 361 3.12 -12.45 -20.68
CA ASP A 361 1.84 -12.62 -21.37
C ASP A 361 1.47 -11.41 -22.25
N ALA A 362 1.90 -10.21 -21.85
CA ALA A 362 1.56 -8.97 -22.53
C ALA A 362 2.56 -8.56 -23.63
N LEU A 363 3.87 -8.80 -23.44
CA LEU A 363 4.92 -8.42 -24.38
C LEU A 363 5.12 -9.52 -25.45
N THR A 364 4.17 -9.59 -26.38
CA THR A 364 4.18 -10.62 -27.43
C THR A 364 5.38 -10.49 -28.36
N GLY A 365 5.94 -11.62 -28.81
CA GLY A 365 7.05 -11.66 -29.77
C GLY A 365 8.45 -11.65 -29.15
N ALA A 366 8.56 -11.43 -27.83
CA ALA A 366 9.81 -11.62 -27.10
C ALA A 366 10.11 -13.11 -26.89
N THR A 367 11.41 -13.46 -26.89
CA THR A 367 11.86 -14.78 -26.42
C THR A 367 11.93 -14.74 -24.90
N VAL A 368 11.11 -15.56 -24.23
CA VAL A 368 10.99 -15.54 -22.77
C VAL A 368 11.94 -16.56 -22.13
N THR A 369 12.74 -16.10 -21.17
CA THR A 369 13.60 -16.95 -20.32
C THR A 369 13.28 -16.67 -18.86
N ASP A 370 13.02 -17.72 -18.08
CA ASP A 370 12.78 -17.59 -16.64
C ASP A 370 14.03 -17.05 -15.92
N GLY A 371 13.85 -16.55 -14.70
CA GLY A 371 14.94 -16.00 -13.88
C GLY A 371 15.27 -16.85 -12.66
N VAL A 372 16.27 -16.39 -11.93
CA VAL A 372 16.67 -16.96 -10.65
C VAL A 372 15.51 -16.91 -9.65
N GLU A 373 15.46 -17.88 -8.75
CA GLU A 373 14.45 -17.89 -7.69
C GLU A 373 14.61 -16.66 -6.77
N VAL A 374 13.48 -16.03 -6.45
CA VAL A 374 13.41 -14.77 -5.68
C VAL A 374 12.72 -14.94 -4.34
N ARG A 375 11.89 -15.97 -4.20
CA ARG A 375 11.15 -16.27 -2.97
C ARG A 375 12.00 -17.11 -2.04
N SER A 376 12.09 -16.68 -0.78
CA SER A 376 12.70 -17.47 0.29
C SER A 376 11.68 -18.39 0.96
N ARG A 377 10.39 -18.03 0.90
CA ARG A 377 9.28 -18.78 1.46
C ARG A 377 8.44 -19.40 0.34
N PRO A 378 8.11 -20.70 0.44
CA PRO A 378 7.16 -21.30 -0.48
C PRO A 378 5.77 -20.66 -0.32
N VAL A 379 5.08 -20.44 -1.44
CA VAL A 379 3.74 -19.82 -1.52
C VAL A 379 2.70 -20.83 -2.01
N PRO A 380 1.39 -20.57 -1.78
CA PRO A 380 0.33 -21.42 -2.31
C PRO A 380 0.50 -21.66 -3.82
N ALA A 381 0.13 -22.86 -4.27
CA ALA A 381 0.19 -23.21 -5.68
C ALA A 381 -0.63 -22.22 -6.51
N ARG A 382 -0.07 -21.78 -7.64
CA ARG A 382 -0.78 -20.86 -8.53
C ARG A 382 -2.03 -21.53 -9.10
N ALA A 383 -3.01 -20.69 -9.43
CA ALA A 383 -4.19 -21.11 -10.17
C ALA A 383 -3.78 -21.91 -11.42
N GLY A 384 -4.42 -23.05 -11.64
CA GLY A 384 -4.13 -23.94 -12.77
C GLY A 384 -3.01 -24.97 -12.54
N PHE A 385 -2.15 -24.83 -11.52
CA PHE A 385 -1.21 -25.89 -11.16
C PHE A 385 -1.92 -27.06 -10.47
N LEU A 386 -2.91 -26.72 -9.64
CA LEU A 386 -3.85 -27.60 -8.97
C LEU A 386 -5.29 -27.12 -9.25
N PRO A 387 -5.81 -27.28 -10.48
CA PRO A 387 -7.03 -26.61 -10.93
C PRO A 387 -8.31 -27.00 -10.16
N ASP A 388 -8.32 -28.20 -9.58
CA ASP A 388 -9.49 -28.76 -8.88
C ASP A 388 -9.26 -28.90 -7.36
N LEU A 389 -8.37 -28.09 -6.77
CA LEU A 389 -8.07 -28.18 -5.35
C LEU A 389 -9.33 -27.91 -4.50
N ARG A 390 -9.73 -28.93 -3.75
CA ARG A 390 -10.85 -28.92 -2.82
C ARG A 390 -10.37 -29.03 -1.39
N PHE A 391 -10.88 -28.15 -0.54
CA PHE A 391 -10.79 -28.24 0.92
C PHE A 391 -12.11 -28.77 1.47
N THR A 392 -12.05 -29.75 2.37
CA THR A 392 -13.21 -30.22 3.15
C THR A 392 -12.90 -30.02 4.63
N ILE A 393 -13.66 -29.14 5.27
CA ILE A 393 -13.49 -28.72 6.68
C ILE A 393 -14.44 -29.55 7.55
N ARG A 394 -13.92 -30.14 8.63
CA ARG A 394 -14.70 -31.02 9.52
C ARG A 394 -14.59 -30.64 10.99
N GLY A 395 -15.68 -30.83 11.71
CA GLY A 395 -15.77 -30.67 13.16
C GLY A 395 -15.23 -31.87 13.92
N ALA A 396 -15.17 -31.75 15.25
CA ALA A 396 -14.66 -32.79 16.16
C ALA A 396 -15.48 -34.10 16.12
N ASP A 397 -16.75 -34.03 15.72
CA ASP A 397 -17.64 -35.19 15.50
C ASP A 397 -17.47 -35.85 14.13
N GLY A 398 -16.60 -35.32 13.27
CA GLY A 398 -16.34 -35.77 11.91
C GLY A 398 -17.33 -35.24 10.86
N ALA A 399 -18.34 -34.46 11.27
CA ALA A 399 -19.29 -33.83 10.36
C ALA A 399 -18.57 -32.82 9.44
N VAL A 400 -18.98 -32.76 8.18
CA VAL A 400 -18.52 -31.72 7.25
C VAL A 400 -19.16 -30.41 7.66
N LEU A 401 -18.33 -29.44 8.04
CA LEU A 401 -18.78 -28.08 8.33
C LEU A 401 -18.90 -27.29 7.03
N ASP A 402 -17.96 -27.49 6.09
CA ASP A 402 -17.92 -26.78 4.81
C ASP A 402 -17.02 -27.48 3.78
N GLU A 403 -17.25 -27.19 2.49
CA GLU A 403 -16.41 -27.61 1.37
C GLU A 403 -16.14 -26.44 0.42
N ARG A 404 -14.85 -26.19 0.13
CA ARG A 404 -14.41 -25.06 -0.66
C ARG A 404 -13.55 -25.50 -1.83
N VAL A 405 -13.80 -24.93 -3.01
CA VAL A 405 -12.87 -24.99 -4.14
C VAL A 405 -12.17 -23.64 -4.20
N ALA A 406 -10.85 -23.61 -3.99
CA ALA A 406 -10.10 -22.36 -3.86
C ALA A 406 -9.20 -22.15 -5.07
N SER A 407 -9.44 -21.08 -5.82
CA SER A 407 -8.60 -20.69 -6.97
C SER A 407 -7.16 -20.36 -6.59
N GLY A 408 -6.93 -19.85 -5.36
CA GLY A 408 -5.62 -19.48 -4.82
C GLY A 408 -4.89 -20.57 -4.02
N SER A 409 -5.29 -21.84 -4.18
CA SER A 409 -4.74 -23.01 -3.49
C SER A 409 -4.59 -22.90 -1.96
N SER A 410 -5.35 -22.00 -1.35
CA SER A 410 -5.37 -21.72 0.09
C SER A 410 -6.71 -21.11 0.51
N ILE A 411 -7.04 -21.27 1.79
CA ILE A 411 -8.25 -20.75 2.44
C ILE A 411 -7.88 -20.16 3.80
N VAL A 412 -8.70 -19.23 4.30
CA VAL A 412 -8.74 -18.89 5.73
C VAL A 412 -9.92 -19.63 6.33
N ALA A 413 -9.73 -20.32 7.45
CA ALA A 413 -10.79 -21.07 8.12
C ALA A 413 -10.87 -20.68 9.59
N GLY A 414 -12.09 -20.63 10.13
CA GLY A 414 -12.39 -20.29 11.51
C GLY A 414 -12.42 -18.79 11.81
N PHE A 415 -12.13 -17.95 10.81
CA PHE A 415 -12.25 -16.50 10.89
C PHE A 415 -13.32 -16.05 9.90
N ASP A 416 -14.22 -15.16 10.35
CA ASP A 416 -15.27 -14.49 9.57
C ASP A 416 -16.11 -15.35 8.59
N ASP A 417 -16.08 -16.67 8.74
CA ASP A 417 -16.66 -17.64 7.80
C ASP A 417 -17.99 -18.25 8.27
N GLY A 418 -18.45 -17.91 9.47
CA GLY A 418 -19.77 -18.30 9.98
C GLY A 418 -19.93 -19.80 10.25
N LEU A 419 -18.82 -20.55 10.39
CA LEU A 419 -18.87 -21.99 10.64
C LEU A 419 -19.52 -22.31 12.01
N ALA A 420 -20.44 -23.28 12.00
CA ALA A 420 -21.15 -23.73 13.19
C ALA A 420 -20.37 -24.81 13.94
N GLY A 421 -19.26 -24.43 14.57
CA GLY A 421 -18.49 -25.31 15.45
C GLY A 421 -16.97 -25.21 15.27
N GLN A 422 -16.24 -25.84 16.19
CA GLN A 422 -14.79 -25.82 16.16
C GLN A 422 -14.24 -26.78 15.10
N ILE A 423 -13.26 -26.30 14.32
CA ILE A 423 -12.62 -27.08 13.26
C ILE A 423 -11.66 -28.09 13.91
N ALA A 424 -11.77 -29.36 13.53
CA ALA A 424 -10.85 -30.41 14.00
C ALA A 424 -9.88 -30.86 12.90
N THR A 425 -10.36 -30.97 11.65
CA THR A 425 -9.53 -31.37 10.52
C THR A 425 -9.90 -30.61 9.25
N ILE A 426 -8.90 -30.38 8.39
CA ILE A 426 -9.10 -29.90 7.03
C ILE A 426 -8.40 -30.89 6.10
N SER A 427 -9.17 -31.50 5.20
CA SER A 427 -8.65 -32.39 4.16
C SER A 427 -8.59 -31.68 2.82
N VAL A 428 -7.57 -31.97 2.03
CA VAL A 428 -7.32 -31.36 0.72
C VAL A 428 -7.12 -32.43 -0.34
N GLN A 429 -7.69 -32.22 -1.51
CA GLN A 429 -7.54 -33.09 -2.66
C GLN A 429 -7.40 -32.29 -3.96
N ALA A 430 -6.41 -32.63 -4.79
CA ALA A 430 -6.22 -32.03 -6.11
C ALA A 430 -5.51 -32.99 -7.06
N ARG A 431 -5.51 -32.65 -8.36
CA ARG A 431 -4.64 -33.29 -9.35
C ARG A 431 -3.66 -32.29 -9.92
N PHE A 432 -2.43 -32.74 -10.19
CA PHE A 432 -1.43 -31.92 -10.87
C PHE A 432 -1.80 -31.72 -12.33
N ALA A 433 -1.80 -30.47 -12.80
CA ALA A 433 -2.00 -30.16 -14.22
C ALA A 433 -0.75 -30.46 -15.08
N VAL A 434 0.43 -30.38 -14.47
CA VAL A 434 1.73 -30.57 -15.13
C VAL A 434 2.61 -31.54 -14.35
N GLY A 435 3.50 -32.25 -15.06
CA GLY A 435 4.48 -33.16 -14.46
C GLY A 435 5.87 -32.53 -14.34
N GLY A 436 6.76 -33.20 -13.61
CA GLY A 436 8.17 -32.81 -13.42
C GLY A 436 8.65 -33.04 -11.99
N GLU A 437 9.86 -32.55 -11.70
CA GLU A 437 10.32 -32.41 -10.32
C GLU A 437 9.58 -31.23 -9.68
N ILE A 438 8.74 -31.51 -8.68
CA ILE A 438 7.88 -30.53 -8.06
C ILE A 438 8.28 -30.35 -6.59
N GLU A 439 8.31 -29.10 -6.15
CA GLU A 439 8.29 -28.75 -4.74
C GLU A 439 6.84 -28.71 -4.28
N VAL A 440 6.46 -29.63 -3.40
CA VAL A 440 5.10 -29.77 -2.86
C VAL A 440 5.11 -29.69 -1.34
N GLY A 441 4.11 -29.05 -0.76
CA GLY A 441 4.08 -28.81 0.68
C GLY A 441 2.74 -28.34 1.20
N ALA A 442 2.72 -28.01 2.50
CA ALA A 442 1.54 -27.53 3.19
C ALA A 442 1.83 -26.20 3.90
N ILE A 443 0.79 -25.37 3.98
CA ILE A 443 0.78 -24.07 4.66
C ILE A 443 -0.28 -24.12 5.75
N GLY A 444 0.04 -23.58 6.93
CA GLY A 444 -0.87 -23.43 8.06
C GLY A 444 -0.49 -24.32 9.23
N ALA A 445 -0.71 -23.84 10.45
CA ALA A 445 -0.34 -24.56 11.65
C ALA A 445 -1.17 -25.82 11.85
N GLY A 446 -0.57 -26.84 12.47
CA GLY A 446 -1.19 -28.14 12.74
C GLY A 446 -0.33 -29.31 12.28
N SER A 447 -0.83 -30.51 12.56
CA SER A 447 -0.19 -31.77 12.17
C SER A 447 -0.72 -32.21 10.81
N TRP A 448 0.10 -32.02 9.78
CA TRP A 448 -0.18 -32.37 8.41
C TRP A 448 0.30 -33.78 8.07
N ARG A 449 -0.45 -34.46 7.20
CA ARG A 449 0.02 -35.60 6.41
C ARG A 449 -0.33 -35.38 4.95
N LEU A 450 0.66 -35.44 4.07
CA LEU A 450 0.53 -35.19 2.63
C LEU A 450 1.01 -36.41 1.83
N ARG A 451 0.23 -36.80 0.81
CA ARG A 451 0.51 -37.90 -0.10
C ARG A 451 0.44 -37.46 -1.55
N VAL A 452 1.50 -37.75 -2.31
CA VAL A 452 1.61 -37.48 -3.75
C VAL A 452 2.50 -38.56 -4.38
N GLY A 453 1.94 -39.42 -5.24
CA GLY A 453 2.72 -40.50 -5.86
C GLY A 453 3.42 -41.38 -4.81
N ALA A 454 4.76 -41.39 -4.80
CA ALA A 454 5.58 -42.10 -3.82
C ALA A 454 5.86 -41.32 -2.52
N LEU A 455 5.52 -40.04 -2.45
CA LEU A 455 5.67 -39.20 -1.27
C LEU A 455 4.52 -39.48 -0.28
N ASP A 456 4.85 -39.85 0.96
CA ASP A 456 3.95 -39.83 2.12
C ASP A 456 4.74 -39.19 3.28
N VAL A 457 4.44 -37.92 3.57
CA VAL A 457 5.19 -37.09 4.52
C VAL A 457 4.29 -36.49 5.58
N ALA A 458 4.83 -36.30 6.77
CA ALA A 458 4.18 -35.60 7.86
C ALA A 458 4.92 -34.30 8.18
N TYR A 459 4.18 -33.24 8.45
CA TYR A 459 4.71 -31.95 8.90
C TYR A 459 4.00 -31.53 10.19
N ASP A 460 4.76 -31.17 11.21
CA ASP A 460 4.21 -30.52 12.41
C ASP A 460 4.55 -29.03 12.33
N LEU A 461 3.56 -28.23 11.93
CA LEU A 461 3.73 -26.80 11.69
C LEU A 461 3.22 -26.01 12.89
N VAL A 462 4.10 -25.22 13.51
CA VAL A 462 3.80 -24.46 14.73
C VAL A 462 3.88 -22.96 14.45
N VAL A 463 2.98 -22.21 15.06
CA VAL A 463 2.91 -20.75 14.98
C VAL A 463 4.07 -20.14 15.76
N PRO A 464 4.88 -19.25 15.16
CA PRO A 464 5.85 -18.45 15.91
C PRO A 464 5.13 -17.52 16.91
N PRO A 465 5.71 -17.24 18.10
CA PRO A 465 5.12 -16.26 19.02
C PRO A 465 5.00 -14.88 18.34
N GLY A 466 3.81 -14.25 18.39
CA GLY A 466 3.59 -12.94 17.74
C GLY A 466 2.14 -12.42 17.63
N GLY A 467 1.14 -13.12 18.16
CA GLY A 467 -0.26 -12.69 18.18
C GLY A 467 -1.07 -13.05 16.93
N PHE A 468 -2.36 -12.65 16.93
CA PHE A 468 -3.40 -13.03 15.94
C PHE A 468 -2.96 -12.83 14.48
N GLY A 469 -2.20 -11.77 14.18
CA GLY A 469 -1.80 -11.45 12.81
C GLY A 469 -0.90 -12.50 12.15
N VAL A 470 -0.07 -13.23 12.91
CA VAL A 470 0.95 -14.13 12.35
C VAL A 470 0.33 -15.37 11.72
N GLU A 471 -0.75 -15.93 12.29
CA GLU A 471 -1.37 -17.17 11.81
C GLU A 471 -2.05 -17.04 10.45
N VAL A 472 -2.55 -15.83 10.13
CA VAL A 472 -3.24 -15.53 8.88
C VAL A 472 -2.31 -14.83 7.88
N LEU A 473 -1.48 -13.89 8.33
CA LEU A 473 -0.62 -13.09 7.47
C LEU A 473 0.69 -13.79 7.12
N ALA A 474 1.24 -14.61 8.03
CA ALA A 474 2.54 -15.27 7.84
C ALA A 474 2.57 -16.75 8.29
N PRO A 475 1.63 -17.59 7.85
CA PRO A 475 1.48 -18.97 8.33
C PRO A 475 2.74 -19.82 8.13
N PRO A 476 3.01 -20.81 9.01
CA PRO A 476 4.13 -21.73 8.85
C PRO A 476 3.95 -22.59 7.59
N VAL A 477 5.08 -22.99 6.99
CA VAL A 477 5.10 -23.75 5.73
C VAL A 477 6.23 -24.78 5.75
N ALA A 478 5.98 -25.94 5.15
CA ALA A 478 7.02 -26.94 4.88
C ALA A 478 6.79 -27.59 3.52
N THR A 479 7.89 -27.93 2.84
CA THR A 479 7.89 -28.53 1.51
C THR A 479 8.81 -29.75 1.43
N SER A 480 8.54 -30.59 0.45
CA SER A 480 9.38 -31.71 0.00
C SER A 480 9.44 -31.69 -1.52
N ARG A 481 10.47 -32.31 -2.10
CA ARG A 481 10.57 -32.50 -3.56
C ARG A 481 10.09 -33.89 -3.94
N VAL A 482 9.33 -33.99 -5.00
CA VAL A 482 8.82 -35.26 -5.53
C VAL A 482 8.66 -35.19 -7.05
N PRO A 483 9.05 -36.23 -7.79
CA PRO A 483 8.66 -36.38 -9.19
C PRO A 483 7.16 -36.65 -9.29
N VAL A 484 6.46 -35.87 -10.10
CA VAL A 484 5.04 -36.09 -10.40
C VAL A 484 4.80 -36.17 -11.90
N VAL A 485 3.76 -36.89 -12.27
CA VAL A 485 3.21 -36.89 -13.63
C VAL A 485 1.90 -36.11 -13.62
N ALA A 486 1.58 -35.44 -14.73
CA ALA A 486 0.29 -34.78 -14.89
C ALA A 486 -0.86 -35.77 -14.62
N GLY A 487 -1.80 -35.36 -13.77
CA GLY A 487 -2.93 -36.17 -13.31
C GLY A 487 -2.72 -36.89 -11.98
N ASP A 488 -1.48 -36.92 -11.44
CA ASP A 488 -1.19 -37.49 -10.12
C ASP A 488 -2.08 -36.84 -9.05
N LEU A 489 -2.55 -37.66 -8.11
CA LEU A 489 -3.42 -37.22 -7.03
C LEU A 489 -2.58 -36.71 -5.86
N LEU A 490 -2.91 -35.50 -5.41
CA LEU A 490 -2.49 -34.94 -4.14
C LEU A 490 -3.61 -35.15 -3.12
N GLU A 491 -3.27 -35.74 -1.98
CA GLU A 491 -4.15 -35.87 -0.82
C GLU A 491 -3.43 -35.33 0.42
N GLY A 492 -4.07 -34.44 1.17
CA GLY A 492 -3.54 -33.92 2.41
C GLY A 492 -4.59 -33.88 3.51
N VAL A 493 -4.17 -34.01 4.76
CA VAL A 493 -5.00 -33.77 5.94
C VAL A 493 -4.19 -32.99 6.95
N VAL A 494 -4.74 -31.91 7.48
CA VAL A 494 -4.26 -31.26 8.70
C VAL A 494 -5.19 -31.56 9.86
N THR A 495 -4.60 -31.91 10.99
CA THR A 495 -5.30 -32.03 12.29
C THR A 495 -4.94 -30.82 13.13
N LEU A 496 -5.95 -30.14 13.67
CA LEU A 496 -5.80 -28.90 14.44
C LEU A 496 -5.96 -29.19 15.94
N ASP A 497 -5.18 -28.47 16.76
CA ASP A 497 -5.36 -28.49 18.21
C ASP A 497 -6.32 -27.36 18.63
N PRO A 498 -7.55 -27.69 19.05
CA PRO A 498 -8.53 -26.70 19.48
C PRO A 498 -8.12 -25.91 20.74
N SER A 499 -7.14 -26.40 21.49
CA SER A 499 -6.60 -25.74 22.69
C SER A 499 -5.37 -24.87 22.42
N GLY A 500 -4.89 -24.85 21.17
CA GLY A 500 -3.82 -23.98 20.74
C GLY A 500 -4.21 -22.50 20.73
N PRO A 501 -3.24 -21.58 20.54
CA PRO A 501 -3.53 -20.17 20.27
C PRO A 501 -4.60 -20.07 19.18
N MET A 502 -5.56 -19.18 19.38
CA MET A 502 -6.63 -18.91 18.40
C MET A 502 -7.61 -20.06 18.05
N GLY A 503 -7.54 -21.23 18.69
CA GLY A 503 -8.67 -22.17 18.71
C GLY A 503 -9.08 -22.79 17.37
N SER A 504 -8.11 -23.09 16.49
CA SER A 504 -8.25 -23.68 15.13
C SER A 504 -8.51 -22.70 13.97
N VAL A 505 -8.26 -21.42 14.20
CA VAL A 505 -8.30 -20.40 13.14
C VAL A 505 -6.97 -20.35 12.40
N GLY A 506 -6.97 -20.06 11.10
CA GLY A 506 -5.72 -19.80 10.38
C GLY A 506 -5.86 -19.84 8.86
N ARG A 507 -4.75 -19.55 8.17
CA ARG A 507 -4.62 -19.75 6.73
C ARG A 507 -4.04 -21.14 6.43
N PHE A 508 -4.76 -21.92 5.63
CA PHE A 508 -4.39 -23.29 5.24
C PHE A 508 -4.25 -23.40 3.73
N GLY A 509 -3.22 -24.08 3.24
CA GLY A 509 -2.98 -24.17 1.81
C GLY A 509 -2.01 -25.26 1.38
N ILE A 510 -1.92 -25.45 0.07
CA ILE A 510 -0.97 -26.37 -0.56
C ILE A 510 0.04 -25.58 -1.38
N VAL A 511 1.31 -25.86 -1.16
CA VAL A 511 2.41 -25.43 -2.03
C VAL A 511 2.53 -26.47 -3.14
N ALA A 512 2.58 -26.01 -4.39
CA ALA A 512 2.97 -26.84 -5.53
C ALA A 512 3.55 -25.93 -6.63
N ARG A 513 4.83 -26.14 -6.96
CA ARG A 513 5.51 -25.43 -8.05
C ARG A 513 6.64 -26.30 -8.63
N PRO A 514 7.10 -26.04 -9.88
CA PRO A 514 8.34 -26.64 -10.37
C PRO A 514 9.47 -26.40 -9.39
N ALA A 515 10.25 -27.44 -9.11
CA ALA A 515 11.39 -27.31 -8.20
C ALA A 515 12.37 -26.24 -8.74
N PRO A 516 12.86 -25.32 -7.89
CA PRO A 516 13.82 -24.31 -8.32
C PRO A 516 15.06 -24.96 -8.97
N ARG A 517 15.42 -24.47 -10.15
CA ARG A 517 16.63 -24.87 -10.89
C ARG A 517 17.88 -24.28 -10.23
N ASP A 518 19.04 -24.85 -10.57
CA ASP A 518 20.32 -24.28 -10.16
C ASP A 518 20.46 -22.85 -10.73
N PRO A 519 20.72 -21.83 -9.90
CA PRO A 519 20.85 -20.45 -10.37
C PRO A 519 21.93 -20.23 -11.43
N ASP A 520 23.03 -21.00 -11.42
CA ASP A 520 24.10 -20.86 -12.43
C ASP A 520 23.62 -21.33 -13.82
N GLU A 521 22.82 -22.40 -13.88
CA GLU A 521 22.21 -22.84 -15.14
C GLU A 521 21.20 -21.82 -15.66
N VAL A 522 20.38 -21.26 -14.77
CA VAL A 522 19.39 -20.23 -15.14
C VAL A 522 20.06 -18.96 -15.66
N ILE A 523 21.14 -18.51 -15.00
CA ILE A 523 21.92 -17.36 -15.46
C ILE A 523 22.58 -17.66 -16.82
N ALA A 524 23.10 -18.87 -17.04
CA ALA A 524 23.69 -19.26 -18.32
C ALA A 524 22.67 -19.24 -19.47
N ASP A 525 21.45 -19.74 -19.23
CA ASP A 525 20.34 -19.70 -20.20
C ASP A 525 19.97 -18.23 -20.54
N ALA A 526 19.88 -17.37 -19.52
CA ALA A 526 19.61 -15.95 -19.68
C ALA A 526 20.68 -15.22 -20.50
N VAL A 527 21.96 -15.50 -20.23
CA VAL A 527 23.09 -14.96 -21.00
C VAL A 527 23.02 -15.38 -22.47
N ALA A 528 22.71 -16.65 -22.74
CA ALA A 528 22.57 -17.15 -24.11
C ALA A 528 21.42 -16.48 -24.85
N ALA A 529 20.27 -16.29 -24.18
CA ALA A 529 19.13 -15.57 -24.75
C ALA A 529 19.46 -14.10 -25.04
N ALA A 530 20.13 -13.42 -24.09
CA ALA A 530 20.54 -12.03 -24.22
C ALA A 530 21.51 -11.80 -25.38
N ALA A 531 22.48 -12.70 -25.58
CA ALA A 531 23.44 -12.61 -26.67
C ALA A 531 22.83 -12.82 -28.07
N ALA A 532 21.66 -13.46 -28.15
CA ALA A 532 20.94 -13.72 -29.40
C ALA A 532 19.94 -12.60 -29.79
N ALA A 533 19.69 -11.66 -28.88
CA ALA A 533 18.71 -10.59 -29.03
C ALA A 533 19.36 -9.24 -29.34
N ASP A 534 18.56 -8.30 -29.87
CA ASP A 534 18.99 -6.92 -30.07
C ASP A 534 18.89 -6.12 -28.76
N VAL A 535 17.88 -6.44 -27.94
CA VAL A 535 17.68 -5.87 -26.60
C VAL A 535 17.33 -6.98 -25.61
N ALA A 536 18.03 -7.04 -24.48
CA ALA A 536 17.64 -7.84 -23.32
C ALA A 536 16.82 -6.98 -22.36
N VAL A 537 15.59 -7.40 -22.07
CA VAL A 537 14.73 -6.81 -21.04
C VAL A 537 14.76 -7.73 -19.82
N VAL A 538 15.44 -7.31 -18.75
CA VAL A 538 15.53 -8.08 -17.50
C VAL A 538 14.51 -7.52 -16.51
N VAL A 539 13.58 -8.35 -16.05
CA VAL A 539 12.59 -7.96 -15.04
C VAL A 539 13.02 -8.52 -13.69
N VAL A 540 13.31 -7.62 -12.75
CA VAL A 540 13.73 -7.91 -11.38
C VAL A 540 12.82 -7.20 -10.40
N GLY A 541 12.82 -7.60 -9.13
CA GLY A 541 11.94 -6.95 -8.17
C GLY A 541 11.93 -7.56 -6.78
N LEU A 542 10.94 -7.09 -6.02
CA LEU A 542 10.59 -7.61 -4.70
C LEU A 542 9.33 -8.46 -4.80
N THR A 543 8.99 -9.13 -3.71
CA THR A 543 7.74 -9.87 -3.56
C THR A 543 7.01 -9.40 -2.30
N GLU A 544 5.82 -9.93 -2.06
CA GLU A 544 5.09 -9.71 -0.82
C GLU A 544 5.84 -10.22 0.44
N GLU A 545 6.97 -10.93 0.31
CA GLU A 545 7.83 -11.24 1.45
C GLU A 545 8.56 -10.00 2.00
N GLN A 546 8.82 -9.00 1.16
CA GLN A 546 9.53 -7.77 1.52
C GLN A 546 8.60 -6.55 1.60
N GLU A 547 7.48 -6.58 0.88
CA GLU A 547 6.52 -5.47 0.77
C GLU A 547 5.17 -5.91 1.31
N THR A 548 5.06 -6.02 2.64
CA THR A 548 3.87 -6.50 3.34
C THR A 548 3.64 -5.76 4.65
N GLU A 549 2.39 -5.73 5.05
CA GLU A 549 1.99 -5.50 6.42
C GLU A 549 2.68 -6.47 7.40
N ALA A 550 2.94 -5.99 8.62
CA ALA A 550 3.54 -6.67 9.77
C ALA A 550 5.05 -6.99 9.69
N VAL A 551 5.74 -6.68 8.59
CA VAL A 551 7.18 -6.93 8.45
C VAL A 551 7.87 -5.78 7.73
N ASP A 552 8.91 -5.21 8.34
CA ASP A 552 9.82 -4.29 7.66
C ASP A 552 10.99 -5.02 6.99
N LYS A 553 11.56 -4.41 5.96
CA LYS A 553 12.81 -4.88 5.33
C LYS A 553 13.98 -4.72 6.29
N HIS A 554 15.00 -5.55 6.09
CA HIS A 554 16.30 -5.44 6.79
C HIS A 554 17.44 -4.98 5.86
N THR A 555 17.19 -4.97 4.56
CA THR A 555 18.11 -4.54 3.49
C THR A 555 17.31 -4.03 2.30
N LEU A 556 17.90 -3.16 1.49
CA LEU A 556 17.35 -2.73 0.21
C LEU A 556 17.85 -3.59 -0.97
N ARG A 557 18.65 -4.64 -0.73
CA ARG A 557 19.10 -5.55 -1.79
C ARG A 557 17.94 -6.32 -2.41
N LEU A 558 18.04 -6.57 -3.71
CA LEU A 558 17.14 -7.50 -4.38
C LEU A 558 17.33 -8.93 -3.82
N PRO A 559 16.26 -9.70 -3.60
CA PRO A 559 16.37 -11.06 -3.10
C PRO A 559 16.96 -12.02 -4.14
N GLY A 560 17.49 -13.15 -3.69
CA GLY A 560 18.10 -14.16 -4.55
C GLY A 560 19.37 -13.67 -5.24
N ARG A 561 19.63 -14.17 -6.44
CA ARG A 561 20.80 -13.80 -7.27
C ARG A 561 20.45 -12.84 -8.41
N GLN A 562 19.43 -12.00 -8.19
CA GLN A 562 18.94 -11.10 -9.24
C GLN A 562 20.00 -10.09 -9.69
N ASP A 563 20.82 -9.57 -8.76
CA ASP A 563 21.93 -8.69 -9.12
C ASP A 563 22.96 -9.41 -10.03
N ASP A 564 23.32 -10.66 -9.71
CA ASP A 564 24.24 -11.48 -10.52
C ASP A 564 23.67 -11.71 -11.92
N LEU A 565 22.36 -11.99 -12.02
CA LEU A 565 21.66 -12.15 -13.29
C LEU A 565 21.76 -10.88 -14.14
N VAL A 566 21.50 -9.71 -13.56
CA VAL A 566 21.59 -8.44 -14.29
C VAL A 566 23.02 -8.17 -14.75
N PHE A 567 24.02 -8.35 -13.89
CA PHE A 567 25.42 -8.18 -14.28
C PHE A 567 25.83 -9.12 -15.43
N ALA A 568 25.43 -10.39 -15.35
CA ALA A 568 25.76 -11.38 -16.37
C ALA A 568 25.10 -11.06 -17.71
N VAL A 569 23.81 -10.69 -17.71
CA VAL A 569 23.08 -10.28 -18.91
C VAL A 569 23.66 -9.01 -19.51
N ALA A 570 23.93 -7.98 -18.68
CA ALA A 570 24.52 -6.73 -19.15
C ALA A 570 25.91 -6.91 -19.77
N GLY A 571 26.68 -7.90 -19.31
CA GLY A 571 27.97 -8.26 -19.90
C GLY A 571 27.89 -8.97 -21.26
N ALA A 572 26.72 -9.48 -21.66
CA ALA A 572 26.54 -10.28 -22.88
C ALA A 572 25.60 -9.66 -23.91
N ALA A 573 24.62 -8.86 -23.48
CA ALA A 573 23.63 -8.22 -24.34
C ALA A 573 24.23 -7.06 -25.13
N ALA A 574 23.68 -6.79 -26.33
CA ALA A 574 23.99 -5.58 -27.08
C ALA A 574 23.44 -4.31 -26.41
N ARG A 575 22.22 -4.42 -25.87
CA ARG A 575 21.55 -3.39 -25.05
C ARG A 575 20.78 -4.07 -23.93
N THR A 576 20.80 -3.48 -22.73
CA THR A 576 20.12 -3.99 -21.55
C THR A 576 19.15 -2.96 -20.98
N VAL A 577 17.88 -3.34 -20.93
CA VAL A 577 16.81 -2.61 -20.23
C VAL A 577 16.47 -3.39 -18.98
N VAL A 578 16.41 -2.74 -17.82
CA VAL A 578 15.94 -3.37 -16.58
C VAL A 578 14.59 -2.79 -16.19
N VAL A 579 13.60 -3.66 -16.01
CA VAL A 579 12.30 -3.32 -15.43
C VAL A 579 12.33 -3.72 -13.96
N VAL A 580 12.09 -2.76 -13.07
CA VAL A 580 12.07 -3.01 -11.62
C VAL A 580 10.62 -3.05 -11.14
N ASN A 581 10.15 -4.24 -10.82
CA ASN A 581 8.82 -4.52 -10.29
C ASN A 581 8.87 -4.61 -8.75
N ALA A 582 8.84 -3.43 -8.13
CA ALA A 582 8.81 -3.23 -6.68
C ALA A 582 8.11 -1.89 -6.40
N ALA A 583 7.48 -1.74 -5.25
CA ALA A 583 6.84 -0.48 -4.83
C ALA A 583 7.72 0.42 -3.96
N THR A 584 8.76 -0.15 -3.34
CA THR A 584 9.62 0.48 -2.34
C THR A 584 11.09 0.44 -2.79
N PRO A 585 11.96 1.35 -2.31
CA PRO A 585 13.32 1.46 -2.83
C PRO A 585 14.11 0.13 -2.77
N VAL A 586 14.92 -0.11 -3.81
CA VAL A 586 15.90 -1.19 -3.91
C VAL A 586 17.26 -0.66 -4.34
N LEU A 587 18.34 -1.36 -3.97
CA LEU A 587 19.68 -1.08 -4.49
C LEU A 587 19.79 -1.55 -5.93
N MET A 588 20.49 -0.77 -6.75
CA MET A 588 20.77 -1.07 -8.15
C MET A 588 22.27 -0.94 -8.41
N PRO A 589 23.10 -1.90 -7.96
CA PRO A 589 24.56 -1.82 -8.10
C PRO A 589 25.01 -1.88 -9.56
N TRP A 590 24.17 -2.43 -10.44
CA TRP A 590 24.35 -2.55 -11.89
C TRP A 590 23.85 -1.33 -12.69
N ARG A 591 23.27 -0.30 -12.04
CA ARG A 591 22.61 0.82 -12.75
C ARG A 591 23.51 1.54 -13.77
N GLU A 592 24.82 1.55 -13.54
CA GLU A 592 25.79 2.20 -14.42
C GLU A 592 26.20 1.32 -15.62
N GLN A 593 25.81 0.04 -15.64
CA GLN A 593 26.17 -0.94 -16.67
C GLN A 593 25.01 -1.26 -17.62
N VAL A 594 23.83 -0.70 -17.39
CA VAL A 594 22.63 -0.92 -18.21
C VAL A 594 22.27 0.35 -18.99
N ASP A 595 21.50 0.18 -20.06
CA ASP A 595 21.13 1.28 -20.95
C ASP A 595 19.87 2.00 -20.47
N ALA A 596 18.89 1.27 -19.93
CA ALA A 596 17.71 1.89 -19.33
C ALA A 596 17.20 1.15 -18.10
N ILE A 597 16.49 1.90 -17.25
CA ILE A 597 15.81 1.41 -16.05
C ILE A 597 14.40 1.97 -16.02
N LEU A 598 13.41 1.09 -16.08
CA LEU A 598 11.99 1.40 -15.92
C LEU A 598 11.54 0.95 -14.53
N TRP A 599 11.14 1.90 -13.69
CA TRP A 599 10.48 1.65 -12.42
C TRP A 599 9.00 1.35 -12.65
N ALA A 600 8.58 0.10 -12.42
CA ALA A 600 7.24 -0.37 -12.75
C ALA A 600 6.25 -0.34 -11.58
N GLY A 601 6.71 -0.15 -10.34
CA GLY A 601 5.84 -0.21 -9.16
C GLY A 601 5.23 -1.60 -8.95
N LEU A 602 4.07 -1.65 -8.28
CA LEU A 602 3.15 -2.78 -8.27
C LEU A 602 1.90 -2.39 -9.09
N PRO A 603 1.82 -2.81 -10.36
CA PRO A 603 0.96 -2.14 -11.35
C PRO A 603 -0.49 -2.63 -11.41
N GLY A 604 -0.92 -3.51 -10.50
CA GLY A 604 -2.28 -4.05 -10.49
C GLY A 604 -2.59 -5.06 -11.59
N GLN A 605 -3.87 -5.42 -11.78
CA GLN A 605 -4.26 -6.58 -12.62
C GLN A 605 -3.86 -6.46 -14.10
N GLU A 606 -3.81 -5.24 -14.64
CA GLU A 606 -3.38 -4.96 -16.03
C GLU A 606 -1.86 -4.74 -16.14
N GLY A 607 -1.11 -5.13 -15.11
CA GLY A 607 0.30 -4.79 -14.93
C GLY A 607 1.19 -5.10 -16.13
N GLY A 608 1.10 -6.33 -16.65
CA GLY A 608 1.84 -6.73 -17.85
C GLY A 608 1.53 -5.84 -19.05
N HIS A 609 0.26 -5.50 -19.29
CA HIS A 609 -0.14 -4.61 -20.39
C HIS A 609 0.40 -3.20 -20.21
N ALA A 610 0.37 -2.66 -18.98
CA ALA A 610 0.94 -1.34 -18.69
C ALA A 610 2.46 -1.31 -18.90
N VAL A 611 3.18 -2.34 -18.44
CA VAL A 611 4.64 -2.44 -18.63
C VAL A 611 4.98 -2.59 -20.13
N ALA A 612 4.25 -3.42 -20.86
CA ALA A 612 4.45 -3.57 -22.30
C ALA A 612 4.15 -2.26 -23.06
N ALA A 613 3.10 -1.54 -22.68
CA ALA A 613 2.76 -0.23 -23.25
C ALA A 613 3.84 0.82 -22.95
N ALA A 614 4.40 0.81 -21.73
CA ALA A 614 5.52 1.66 -21.36
C ALA A 614 6.77 1.31 -22.19
N LEU A 615 7.21 0.04 -22.21
CA LEU A 615 8.40 -0.40 -22.93
C LEU A 615 8.35 -0.07 -24.42
N THR A 616 7.18 -0.23 -25.06
CA THR A 616 6.99 0.06 -26.50
C THR A 616 6.66 1.53 -26.78
N GLY A 617 6.44 2.34 -25.75
CA GLY A 617 6.04 3.74 -25.88
C GLY A 617 4.63 3.95 -26.42
N ALA A 618 3.77 2.93 -26.39
CA ALA A 618 2.34 3.08 -26.64
C ALA A 618 1.68 4.00 -25.60
N ILE A 619 2.14 3.92 -24.35
CA ILE A 619 1.86 4.90 -23.29
C ILE A 619 3.20 5.36 -22.74
N GLU A 620 3.41 6.67 -22.58
CA GLU A 620 4.67 7.19 -22.05
C GLU A 620 4.73 7.06 -20.50
N PRO A 621 5.75 6.40 -19.93
CA PRO A 621 6.01 6.36 -18.50
C PRO A 621 6.62 7.69 -18.01
N ALA A 622 5.76 8.70 -17.88
CA ALA A 622 6.12 10.07 -17.50
C ALA A 622 5.98 10.33 -15.99
N GLY A 623 6.03 9.29 -15.15
CA GLY A 623 6.00 9.41 -13.70
C GLY A 623 7.26 10.07 -13.11
N ARG A 624 7.20 10.39 -11.82
CA ARG A 624 8.29 10.96 -11.01
C ARG A 624 8.34 10.25 -9.66
N LEU A 625 9.54 9.93 -9.18
CA LEU A 625 9.73 9.24 -7.91
C LEU A 625 9.10 10.02 -6.74
N VAL A 626 8.43 9.29 -5.85
CA VAL A 626 7.82 9.81 -4.61
C VAL A 626 8.65 9.47 -3.37
N THR A 627 9.82 8.88 -3.56
CA THR A 627 10.72 8.46 -2.48
C THR A 627 12.15 8.59 -3.00
N THR A 628 13.05 9.03 -2.13
CA THR A 628 14.48 9.08 -2.42
C THR A 628 15.06 7.68 -2.35
N PHE A 629 15.88 7.28 -3.33
CA PHE A 629 16.45 5.94 -3.40
C PHE A 629 17.90 5.97 -2.88
N PRO A 630 18.18 5.41 -1.69
CA PRO A 630 19.54 5.39 -1.14
C PRO A 630 20.53 4.67 -2.05
N ALA A 631 21.78 5.10 -2.03
CA ALA A 631 22.85 4.47 -2.81
C ALA A 631 23.39 3.17 -2.19
N ALA A 632 23.14 2.95 -0.89
CA ALA A 632 23.57 1.77 -0.14
C ALA A 632 22.67 1.56 1.08
N ASP A 633 22.73 0.36 1.67
CA ASP A 633 22.13 0.11 2.97
C ASP A 633 22.73 1.06 4.02
N GLY A 634 21.89 1.59 4.91
CA GLY A 634 22.30 2.56 5.94
C GLY A 634 22.52 3.98 5.41
N ALA A 635 22.48 4.22 4.09
CA ALA A 635 22.70 5.54 3.50
C ALA A 635 21.41 6.37 3.42
N SER A 636 20.63 6.42 4.50
CA SER A 636 19.40 7.21 4.62
C SER A 636 19.43 8.02 5.93
N PRO A 637 18.89 9.26 5.97
CA PRO A 637 18.81 10.05 7.19
C PRO A 637 18.00 9.36 8.31
N ALA A 638 16.95 8.64 7.92
CA ALA A 638 16.19 7.72 8.77
C ALA A 638 16.30 6.32 8.21
N TRP A 639 17.07 5.47 8.89
CA TRP A 639 17.30 4.09 8.47
C TRP A 639 16.58 3.07 9.37
N SER A 640 16.79 3.17 10.69
CA SER A 640 16.30 2.14 11.62
C SER A 640 14.77 2.12 11.72
N VAL A 641 14.25 0.91 11.60
CA VAL A 641 12.87 0.49 11.91
C VAL A 641 12.81 -0.36 13.19
N THR A 642 13.96 -0.65 13.79
CA THR A 642 14.06 -1.54 14.96
C THR A 642 13.95 -0.74 16.25
N PRO A 643 12.97 -1.03 17.12
CA PRO A 643 12.87 -0.43 18.44
C PRO A 643 14.01 -0.87 19.37
N VAL A 644 14.37 -0.02 20.32
CA VAL A 644 15.28 -0.33 21.44
C VAL A 644 14.50 -0.14 22.74
N ASP A 645 14.44 -1.18 23.57
CA ASP A 645 13.63 -1.21 24.80
C ASP A 645 12.16 -0.80 24.56
N GLY A 646 11.58 -1.24 23.43
CA GLY A 646 10.21 -0.92 23.02
C GLY A 646 10.02 0.47 22.40
N LYS A 647 11.08 1.27 22.26
CA LYS A 647 11.02 2.64 21.74
C LYS A 647 11.69 2.79 20.39
N LEU A 648 11.04 3.49 19.46
CA LEU A 648 11.60 3.85 18.16
C LEU A 648 11.80 5.38 18.09
N PRO A 649 13.03 5.89 18.34
CA PRO A 649 13.28 7.32 18.38
C PRO A 649 13.42 7.92 16.98
N TYR A 650 12.71 9.02 16.72
CA TYR A 650 12.75 9.74 15.45
C TYR A 650 13.83 10.84 15.49
N THR A 651 15.08 10.41 15.68
CA THR A 651 16.23 11.30 15.92
C THR A 651 16.59 12.22 14.76
N GLU A 652 16.12 11.90 13.56
CA GLU A 652 16.32 12.71 12.36
C GLU A 652 15.48 14.00 12.35
N GLY A 653 14.43 14.07 13.19
CA GLY A 653 13.47 15.16 13.22
C GLY A 653 12.83 15.39 11.85
N THR A 654 12.76 16.65 11.40
CA THR A 654 12.17 17.03 10.11
C THR A 654 12.99 16.62 8.88
N PHE A 655 14.15 15.97 9.06
CA PHE A 655 15.12 15.68 7.99
C PHE A 655 15.04 14.26 7.43
N ILE A 656 13.84 13.72 7.19
CA ILE A 656 13.64 12.42 6.51
C ILE A 656 13.88 12.53 4.99
N GLY A 657 14.15 11.41 4.32
CA GLY A 657 14.20 11.34 2.84
C GLY A 657 15.05 12.45 2.20
N TYR A 658 14.54 13.05 1.12
CA TYR A 658 15.24 14.10 0.37
C TYR A 658 15.67 15.29 1.24
N ARG A 659 14.92 15.58 2.31
CA ARG A 659 15.19 16.70 3.22
C ARG A 659 16.55 16.51 3.89
N GLY A 660 16.80 15.31 4.42
CA GLY A 660 18.08 14.98 5.06
C GLY A 660 19.22 14.78 4.07
N HIS A 661 18.96 14.18 2.91
CA HIS A 661 19.96 14.05 1.85
C HIS A 661 20.46 15.42 1.36
N HIS A 662 19.55 16.35 1.06
CA HIS A 662 19.91 17.71 0.63
C HIS A 662 20.63 18.50 1.73
N ALA A 663 20.29 18.28 3.00
CA ALA A 663 20.98 18.87 4.14
C ALA A 663 22.36 18.24 4.45
N GLY A 664 22.78 17.21 3.71
CA GLY A 664 24.06 16.53 3.93
C GLY A 664 24.07 15.61 5.16
N ARG A 665 22.91 15.22 5.69
CA ARG A 665 22.79 14.25 6.79
C ARG A 665 22.94 12.79 6.34
N ALA A 666 22.89 12.55 5.03
CA ALA A 666 23.22 11.29 4.39
C ALA A 666 23.96 11.56 3.06
N PRO A 667 24.70 10.58 2.51
CA PRO A 667 25.34 10.71 1.20
C PRO A 667 24.32 11.00 0.08
N ALA A 668 24.80 11.46 -1.08
CA ALA A 668 23.92 11.64 -2.23
C ALA A 668 23.21 10.30 -2.59
N PRO A 669 21.89 10.32 -2.83
CA PRO A 669 21.13 9.13 -3.18
C PRO A 669 21.44 8.67 -4.62
N ALA A 670 21.05 7.44 -4.95
CA ALA A 670 21.14 6.94 -6.32
C ALA A 670 20.13 7.67 -7.23
N PHE A 671 18.92 7.91 -6.72
CA PHE A 671 17.91 8.74 -7.38
C PHE A 671 17.24 9.66 -6.36
N TRP A 672 17.12 10.93 -6.71
CA TRP A 672 16.50 11.95 -5.87
C TRP A 672 14.98 11.86 -5.91
N PHE A 673 14.33 12.32 -4.84
CA PHE A 673 12.89 12.61 -4.86
C PHE A 673 12.51 13.48 -6.06
N GLY A 674 11.40 13.14 -6.70
CA GLY A 674 10.90 13.77 -7.91
C GLY A 674 11.65 13.42 -9.19
N HIS A 675 12.67 12.55 -9.16
CA HIS A 675 13.40 12.14 -10.38
C HIS A 675 12.52 11.34 -11.35
N GLY A 676 12.67 11.55 -12.65
CA GLY A 676 12.03 10.78 -13.71
C GLY A 676 12.20 11.43 -15.08
N LEU A 677 12.45 10.63 -16.12
CA LEU A 677 12.80 11.15 -17.44
C LEU A 677 11.61 11.20 -18.43
N GLY A 678 10.79 10.14 -18.51
CA GLY A 678 9.89 9.95 -19.65
C GLY A 678 10.64 9.69 -20.96
N TYR A 679 10.01 9.96 -22.09
CA TYR A 679 10.55 9.73 -23.44
C TYR A 679 10.78 11.01 -24.25
N ALA A 680 10.61 12.17 -23.63
CA ALA A 680 11.00 13.45 -24.20
C ALA A 680 12.01 14.18 -23.31
N THR A 681 12.63 15.20 -23.89
CA THR A 681 13.54 16.13 -23.22
C THR A 681 12.87 17.49 -23.05
N TRP A 682 13.29 18.24 -22.04
CA TRP A 682 12.64 19.48 -21.63
C TRP A 682 13.63 20.58 -21.28
N SER A 683 13.31 21.81 -21.64
CA SER A 683 14.03 23.02 -21.20
C SER A 683 13.11 23.98 -20.45
N TYR A 684 13.68 24.73 -19.51
CA TYR A 684 12.96 25.65 -18.64
C TYR A 684 13.48 27.08 -18.89
N SER A 685 12.58 28.05 -19.00
CA SER A 685 12.92 29.47 -19.14
C SER A 685 11.96 30.36 -18.37
N ASP A 686 12.33 31.63 -18.20
CA ASP A 686 11.44 32.68 -17.68
C ASP A 686 10.85 32.39 -16.29
N ALA A 687 11.57 31.63 -15.45
CA ALA A 687 11.16 31.34 -14.09
C ALA A 687 11.05 32.64 -13.26
N ARG A 688 9.89 32.88 -12.65
CA ARG A 688 9.60 34.09 -11.86
C ARG A 688 8.81 33.73 -10.61
N TRP A 689 9.18 34.36 -9.51
CA TRP A 689 8.44 34.27 -8.26
C TRP A 689 7.46 35.44 -8.13
N SER A 690 6.19 35.14 -7.88
CA SER A 690 5.14 36.10 -7.57
C SER A 690 4.26 35.51 -6.48
N HIS A 691 4.60 35.77 -5.21
CA HIS A 691 3.96 35.14 -4.06
C HIS A 691 2.42 35.12 -4.19
N PRO A 692 1.76 33.95 -4.02
CA PRO A 692 2.30 32.66 -3.58
C PRO A 692 2.67 31.69 -4.72
N SER A 693 2.87 32.15 -5.95
CA SER A 693 3.05 31.25 -7.11
C SER A 693 4.38 31.49 -7.84
N VAL A 694 4.92 30.42 -8.42
CA VAL A 694 6.04 30.48 -9.37
C VAL A 694 5.50 30.27 -10.77
N SER A 695 5.83 31.15 -11.70
CA SER A 695 5.62 30.91 -13.13
C SER A 695 6.92 30.50 -13.82
N VAL A 696 6.84 29.58 -14.77
CA VAL A 696 7.98 29.12 -15.58
C VAL A 696 7.47 28.64 -16.93
N THR A 697 8.22 28.88 -18.00
CA THR A 697 7.93 28.32 -19.32
C THR A 697 8.70 27.02 -19.47
N VAL A 698 8.03 25.94 -19.83
CA VAL A 698 8.67 24.67 -20.21
C VAL A 698 8.49 24.41 -21.69
N THR A 699 9.55 23.93 -22.35
CA THR A 699 9.52 23.57 -23.77
C THR A 699 9.85 22.10 -23.91
N ASN A 700 9.00 21.35 -24.61
CA ASN A 700 9.32 19.98 -25.02
C ASN A 700 10.34 20.05 -26.16
N THR A 701 11.58 19.66 -25.87
CA THR A 701 12.69 19.65 -26.83
C THR A 701 12.92 18.26 -27.43
N GLY A 702 12.05 17.29 -27.10
CA GLY A 702 12.06 15.94 -27.66
C GLY A 702 11.36 15.86 -29.02
N THR A 703 11.14 14.63 -29.47
CA THR A 703 10.58 14.30 -30.79
C THR A 703 9.13 13.79 -30.73
N ARG A 704 8.55 13.65 -29.53
CA ARG A 704 7.20 13.16 -29.31
C ARG A 704 6.42 14.03 -28.31
N PRO A 705 5.07 14.04 -28.36
CA PRO A 705 4.26 14.62 -27.29
C PRO A 705 4.61 13.94 -25.96
N SER A 706 4.67 14.73 -24.90
CA SER A 706 5.09 14.25 -23.58
C SER A 706 4.51 15.13 -22.47
N ARG A 707 4.67 14.65 -21.23
CA ARG A 707 4.27 15.30 -20.00
C ARG A 707 5.49 15.63 -19.12
N GLU A 708 5.53 16.85 -18.61
CA GLU A 708 6.51 17.33 -17.63
C GLU A 708 5.83 17.66 -16.30
N VAL A 709 6.55 17.50 -15.19
CA VAL A 709 6.11 17.90 -13.85
C VAL A 709 7.12 18.93 -13.32
N VAL A 710 6.71 20.19 -13.31
CA VAL A 710 7.47 21.28 -12.69
C VAL A 710 7.29 21.18 -11.19
N GLN A 711 8.40 21.06 -10.46
CA GLN A 711 8.42 20.98 -9.01
C GLN A 711 9.07 22.24 -8.44
N VAL A 712 8.49 22.80 -7.38
CA VAL A 712 9.05 23.96 -6.69
C VAL A 712 9.33 23.59 -5.26
N TYR A 713 10.57 23.84 -4.83
CA TYR A 713 11.02 23.61 -3.47
C TYR A 713 11.41 24.93 -2.80
N PHE A 714 11.10 25.09 -1.52
CA PHE A 714 11.61 26.16 -0.69
C PHE A 714 12.78 25.66 0.15
N ALA A 715 13.94 26.29 0.00
CA ALA A 715 15.12 26.12 0.83
C ALA A 715 15.26 27.33 1.77
N PRO A 716 14.83 27.21 3.04
CA PRO A 716 14.92 28.30 4.01
C PRO A 716 16.37 28.75 4.24
N SER A 717 16.58 30.01 4.61
CA SER A 717 17.91 30.51 4.99
C SER A 717 18.36 30.04 6.37
N GLU A 718 17.43 29.55 7.18
CA GLU A 718 17.70 29.06 8.54
C GLU A 718 18.31 27.64 8.46
N PRO A 719 19.52 27.41 9.02
CA PRO A 719 20.30 26.19 8.78
C PRO A 719 19.74 24.94 9.45
N ASP A 720 18.86 25.10 10.43
CA ASP A 720 18.14 24.05 11.14
C ASP A 720 16.84 23.62 10.43
N GLN A 721 16.52 24.22 9.28
CA GLN A 721 15.31 23.95 8.52
C GLN A 721 15.62 23.19 7.22
N PRO A 722 14.88 22.12 6.89
CA PRO A 722 15.10 21.38 5.67
C PRO A 722 14.56 22.12 4.43
N VAL A 723 15.03 21.71 3.26
CA VAL A 723 14.34 22.00 1.99
C VAL A 723 12.96 21.33 1.97
N ARG A 724 11.95 21.96 1.37
CA ARG A 724 10.56 21.48 1.36
C ARG A 724 9.96 21.61 -0.04
N LEU A 725 9.28 20.58 -0.53
CA LEU A 725 8.38 20.72 -1.67
C LEU A 725 7.27 21.69 -1.25
N VAL A 726 7.00 22.68 -2.09
CA VAL A 726 6.00 23.70 -1.82
C VAL A 726 4.88 23.74 -2.84
N GLY A 727 5.09 23.17 -4.02
CA GLY A 727 4.06 23.01 -5.03
C GLY A 727 4.62 22.28 -6.24
N TRP A 728 3.70 21.82 -7.09
CA TRP A 728 4.03 21.30 -8.41
C TRP A 728 2.90 21.58 -9.39
N ALA A 729 3.20 21.52 -10.68
CA ALA A 729 2.20 21.52 -11.74
C ALA A 729 2.72 20.71 -12.93
N ALA A 730 1.81 20.07 -13.65
CA ALA A 730 2.14 19.33 -14.85
C ALA A 730 1.87 20.15 -16.11
N ALA A 731 2.61 19.87 -17.17
CA ALA A 731 2.37 20.40 -18.50
C ALA A 731 2.44 19.27 -19.53
N GLU A 732 1.56 19.31 -20.51
CA GLU A 732 1.64 18.47 -21.71
C GLU A 732 1.99 19.38 -22.89
N ALA A 733 2.88 18.92 -23.76
CA ALA A 733 3.32 19.71 -24.90
C ALA A 733 3.69 18.81 -26.08
N ALA A 734 3.33 19.24 -27.29
CA ALA A 734 3.83 18.67 -28.53
C ALA A 734 5.34 18.97 -28.72
N PRO A 735 6.05 18.25 -29.61
CA PRO A 735 7.46 18.54 -29.92
C PRO A 735 7.68 20.00 -30.33
N GLY A 736 8.60 20.68 -29.66
CA GLY A 736 8.95 22.09 -29.88
C GLY A 736 7.96 23.10 -29.29
N GLU A 737 6.86 22.67 -28.68
CA GLU A 737 5.89 23.55 -28.04
C GLU A 737 6.40 24.05 -26.68
N SER A 738 6.20 25.34 -26.42
CA SER A 738 6.48 26.00 -25.15
C SER A 738 5.18 26.30 -24.41
N VAL A 739 5.07 25.83 -23.17
CA VAL A 739 3.89 25.97 -22.32
C VAL A 739 4.26 26.79 -21.08
N PRO A 740 3.56 27.90 -20.79
CA PRO A 740 3.69 28.59 -19.52
C PRO A 740 2.99 27.77 -18.41
N VAL A 741 3.69 27.54 -17.31
CA VAL A 741 3.23 26.78 -16.16
C VAL A 741 3.24 27.69 -14.94
N THR A 742 2.14 27.66 -14.18
CA THR A 742 2.04 28.32 -12.87
C THR A 742 1.95 27.24 -11.81
N VAL A 743 2.87 27.28 -10.86
CA VAL A 743 2.90 26.41 -9.68
C VAL A 743 2.44 27.22 -8.47
N ASP A 744 1.27 26.88 -7.94
CA ASP A 744 0.78 27.45 -6.69
C ASP A 744 1.52 26.83 -5.51
N CYS A 745 2.12 27.68 -4.67
CA CYS A 745 2.87 27.20 -3.53
C CYS A 745 2.04 27.25 -2.24
N ASP A 746 1.99 26.13 -1.53
CA ASP A 746 1.22 25.98 -0.30
C ASP A 746 1.92 26.64 0.89
N THR A 747 1.34 27.72 1.39
CA THR A 747 1.92 28.56 2.45
C THR A 747 2.08 27.82 3.79
N ARG A 748 1.45 26.65 3.99
CA ARG A 748 1.69 25.83 5.19
C ARG A 748 3.16 25.42 5.33
N LEU A 749 3.86 25.27 4.20
CA LEU A 749 5.26 24.81 4.15
C LEU A 749 6.26 25.93 4.47
N TRP A 750 5.78 27.16 4.63
CA TRP A 750 6.57 28.29 5.15
C TRP A 750 6.50 28.39 6.67
N ARG A 751 5.79 27.50 7.34
CA ARG A 751 5.68 27.53 8.80
C ARG A 751 6.74 26.60 9.42
N ARG A 752 7.19 26.95 10.62
CA ARG A 752 7.90 26.05 11.53
C ARG A 752 7.23 26.08 12.89
N TRP A 753 7.36 25.01 13.65
CA TRP A 753 6.87 24.95 15.02
C TRP A 753 8.00 25.31 16.00
N ASP A 754 7.79 26.33 16.84
CA ASP A 754 8.80 26.82 17.79
C ASP A 754 8.60 26.32 19.24
N GLY A 755 7.70 25.35 19.43
CA GLY A 755 7.32 24.80 20.72
C GLY A 755 6.14 25.51 21.39
N ALA A 756 5.87 26.79 21.05
CA ALA A 756 4.72 27.54 21.53
C ALA A 756 3.63 27.73 20.45
N GLY A 757 4.01 27.69 19.18
CA GLY A 757 3.08 27.72 18.06
C GLY A 757 3.76 27.75 16.69
N TRP A 758 2.97 28.07 15.67
CA TRP A 758 3.45 28.25 14.30
C TRP A 758 4.13 29.61 14.11
N ALA A 759 5.37 29.61 13.66
CA ALA A 759 6.12 30.78 13.20
C ALA A 759 6.38 30.71 11.69
N THR A 760 6.44 31.87 11.02
CA THR A 760 6.69 31.95 9.57
C THR A 760 8.18 32.07 9.26
N LEU A 761 8.66 31.25 8.33
CA LEU A 761 9.96 31.37 7.68
C LEU A 761 9.90 32.47 6.62
N THR A 762 10.80 33.45 6.71
CA THR A 762 10.74 34.68 5.91
C THR A 762 11.88 34.87 4.91
N GLY A 763 12.91 34.02 4.96
CA GLY A 763 14.09 34.10 4.08
C GLY A 763 14.47 32.76 3.47
N GLY A 764 15.18 32.80 2.35
CA GLY A 764 15.66 31.61 1.63
C GLY A 764 15.53 31.73 0.11
N THR A 765 15.49 30.59 -0.56
CA THR A 765 15.42 30.49 -2.02
C THR A 765 14.38 29.48 -2.46
N LEU A 766 13.77 29.72 -3.61
CA LEU A 766 12.95 28.75 -4.32
C LEU A 766 13.77 28.06 -5.39
N LEU A 767 13.67 26.74 -5.45
CA LEU A 767 14.32 25.88 -6.43
C LEU A 767 13.25 25.36 -7.38
N VAL A 768 13.30 25.77 -8.64
CA VAL A 768 12.45 25.22 -9.71
C VAL A 768 13.20 24.06 -10.34
N ALA A 769 12.61 22.86 -10.29
CA ALA A 769 13.31 21.64 -10.59
C ALA A 769 12.42 20.64 -11.34
N ARG A 770 13.07 19.71 -12.04
CA ARG A 770 12.43 18.51 -12.63
C ARG A 770 12.32 17.36 -11.63
N GLY A 771 13.16 17.43 -10.59
CA GLY A 771 13.38 16.53 -9.48
C GLY A 771 14.49 17.18 -8.64
N LEU A 772 14.62 16.90 -7.35
CA LEU A 772 15.54 17.68 -6.51
C LEU A 772 17.02 17.56 -6.93
N GLY A 773 17.38 16.48 -7.62
CA GLY A 773 18.70 16.29 -8.24
C GLY A 773 18.93 17.06 -9.55
N ASP A 774 17.92 17.75 -10.07
CA ASP A 774 17.91 18.44 -11.38
C ASP A 774 17.22 19.81 -11.26
N ILE A 775 17.93 20.75 -10.61
CA ILE A 775 17.50 22.14 -10.40
C ILE A 775 17.72 22.94 -11.68
N ARG A 776 16.65 23.57 -12.18
CA ARG A 776 16.62 24.31 -13.45
C ARG A 776 16.66 25.82 -13.27
N ALA A 777 16.18 26.33 -12.14
CA ALA A 777 16.32 27.72 -11.76
C ALA A 777 16.31 27.89 -10.23
N THR A 778 16.99 28.93 -9.75
CA THR A 778 16.99 29.34 -8.34
C THR A 778 16.50 30.77 -8.26
N LEU A 779 15.46 31.02 -7.45
CA LEU A 779 14.82 32.33 -7.29
C LEU A 779 14.96 32.76 -5.81
N PRO A 780 15.61 33.88 -5.49
CA PRO A 780 15.65 34.35 -4.12
C PRO A 780 14.27 34.86 -3.68
N LEU A 781 13.89 34.64 -2.42
CA LEU A 781 12.60 35.16 -1.89
C LEU A 781 12.61 36.69 -1.71
N THR A 782 13.80 37.29 -1.59
CA THR A 782 14.02 38.74 -1.58
C THR A 782 14.82 39.15 -2.83
N PRO A 783 14.44 40.26 -3.52
CA PRO A 783 15.10 40.72 -4.74
C PRO A 783 16.60 41.02 -4.61
#